data_AF-A0A8J6I0D3-F1
#
_entry.id   AF-A0A8J6I0D3-F1
#
_cell.length_a   1.000
_cell.length_b   1.000
_cell.length_c   1.000
_cell.angle_alpha   90.00
_cell.angle_beta   90.00
_cell.angle_gamma   90.00
#
_symmetry.space_group_name_H-M   'P 1'
#
loop_
_entity.id
_entity.type
_entity.pdbx_description
1 polymer ?
#
loop_
_entity_poly.entity_id
_entity_poly.type
_entity_poly.pdbx_seq_one_letter_code
_entity_poly.pdbx_strand_id
1 'polypeptide(L)'
;MRKSRGVFFFCFALLLMVLSPLAAQANSDLLNYLPLGANIIQCFALAEFDPDPDGEYLVLYTLKDNFALTLLDLIDGRYQEVYYVNLGKGSSKTGGKMKFGDTGYSYRILHVDDLDGDGILEFWTIFQPEGSSHAELTMHKYKNNCYIAVFTARGQYDLQFMDYEGQFVVHEVNYLGGNPNSNVLTVTSRVWDLRDHQLKGGTDAYQMTREDYRHFSRSRQRPVLFGPEAKKERTTMCWGKALNKLAEIPSGVRAILPLLPGNANLLEWEVEQALDDDIDEEYVFTYLVPSASSPSKIMIQAAMADWDFERCRYRLVPLPFQAYGRARDQEGYLYKSLYILPGKGLNHLAFLGNGLELPSLKLTILNNNGLYMEEAAVFNANWHLQLLEKYENRTLSYQVITADLDKGTGLLKTKVYSAYPEGAYHEFGAFAPAGEEVLTTRGYKERYYHIEEPVWSAGGYEYLLFQTFHEKVDPFANRLPDANFSGPLVDYIFKYLTPFRIHHWVVRDLDRDGKEEALLLMRTDDNLWGWPEYRVGLLRQENGWLQLQELGPAFSNLGDGEPASGVYLADILEGRETEIIFLHREYDLKTRSRKLRLEIYAKQGPAWKRAHEMDLVYDDLLLSSINGELWLYGFAREGQNNEEGTVYGFEWRNGRFNYQQRSNVPRFSAFLNTLSARRTDFLRPEYMVFPPVAEQPAGTDQP
;
A
#
# COMPACT_ATOMS: atom_id res chain seq x y z
N MET A 1 -18.76 -53.62 -3.56
CA MET A 1 -18.09 -52.35 -3.18
C MET A 1 -18.38 -51.22 -4.19
N ARG A 2 -19.65 -50.83 -4.38
CA ARG A 2 -20.08 -49.85 -5.41
C ARG A 2 -20.73 -48.57 -4.85
N LYS A 3 -20.79 -48.38 -3.52
CA LYS A 3 -21.46 -47.22 -2.90
C LYS A 3 -20.52 -46.04 -2.53
N SER A 4 -19.20 -46.24 -2.48
CA SER A 4 -18.23 -45.21 -2.10
C SER A 4 -17.76 -44.28 -3.24
N ARG A 5 -17.97 -44.66 -4.51
CA ARG A 5 -17.62 -43.82 -5.67
C ARG A 5 -18.66 -42.73 -5.98
N GLY A 6 -19.93 -42.94 -5.62
CA GLY A 6 -20.99 -41.95 -5.79
C GLY A 6 -20.89 -40.80 -4.77
N VAL A 7 -20.49 -41.10 -3.53
CA VAL A 7 -20.32 -40.09 -2.47
C VAL A 7 -19.09 -39.21 -2.73
N PHE A 8 -17.98 -39.79 -3.21
CA PHE A 8 -16.80 -39.00 -3.59
C PHE A 8 -17.04 -38.10 -4.81
N PHE A 9 -17.80 -38.55 -5.80
CA PHE A 9 -18.16 -37.72 -6.95
C PHE A 9 -19.15 -36.60 -6.56
N PHE A 10 -20.06 -36.88 -5.62
CA PHE A 10 -21.00 -35.88 -5.10
C PHE A 10 -20.32 -34.85 -4.20
N CYS A 11 -19.37 -35.26 -3.34
CA CYS A 11 -18.54 -34.35 -2.55
C CYS A 11 -17.56 -33.54 -3.42
N PHE A 12 -17.03 -34.10 -4.49
CA PHE A 12 -16.17 -33.37 -5.43
C PHE A 12 -16.97 -32.40 -6.32
N ALA A 13 -18.20 -32.76 -6.70
CA ALA A 13 -19.13 -31.85 -7.38
C ALA A 13 -19.65 -30.74 -6.44
N LEU A 14 -19.82 -31.03 -5.14
CA LEU A 14 -20.16 -30.01 -4.14
C LEU A 14 -18.98 -29.04 -3.92
N LEU A 15 -17.74 -29.56 -3.87
CA LEU A 15 -16.52 -28.74 -3.74
C LEU A 15 -16.24 -27.89 -5.00
N LEU A 16 -16.57 -28.41 -6.19
CA LEU A 16 -16.46 -27.67 -7.46
C LEU A 16 -17.55 -26.59 -7.64
N MET A 17 -18.67 -26.67 -6.92
CA MET A 17 -19.69 -25.61 -6.90
C MET A 17 -19.35 -24.42 -5.99
N VAL A 18 -18.29 -24.51 -5.17
CA VAL A 18 -17.81 -23.42 -4.29
C VAL A 18 -16.92 -22.41 -5.05
N LEU A 19 -16.59 -22.66 -6.33
CA LEU A 19 -15.68 -21.82 -7.14
C LEU A 19 -16.41 -21.00 -8.24
N SER A 20 -17.59 -20.47 -7.91
CA SER A 20 -18.24 -19.35 -8.61
C SER A 20 -18.51 -18.25 -7.58
N PRO A 21 -18.51 -16.95 -7.94
CA PRO A 21 -18.80 -15.87 -6.98
C PRO A 21 -20.26 -15.83 -6.49
N LEU A 22 -21.07 -16.87 -6.72
CA LEU A 22 -22.36 -17.08 -6.07
C LEU A 22 -22.53 -18.59 -5.85
N ALA A 23 -22.47 -19.05 -4.60
CA ALA A 23 -22.94 -20.39 -4.25
C ALA A 23 -24.42 -20.50 -4.64
N ALA A 24 -24.85 -21.61 -5.25
CA ALA A 24 -26.24 -21.80 -5.65
C ALA A 24 -27.26 -21.60 -4.49
N GLN A 25 -26.79 -21.79 -3.26
CA GLN A 25 -27.53 -21.55 -2.02
C GLN A 25 -27.66 -20.06 -1.67
N ALA A 26 -26.61 -19.25 -1.93
CA ALA A 26 -26.65 -17.79 -1.80
C ALA A 26 -27.57 -17.15 -2.86
N ASN A 27 -27.62 -17.70 -4.08
CA ASN A 27 -28.55 -17.26 -5.12
C ASN A 27 -30.03 -17.50 -4.76
N SER A 28 -30.35 -18.63 -4.14
CA SER A 28 -31.72 -18.88 -3.67
C SER A 28 -32.10 -18.01 -2.48
N ASP A 29 -31.13 -17.67 -1.62
CA ASP A 29 -31.36 -16.79 -0.48
C ASP A 29 -31.52 -15.33 -0.91
N LEU A 30 -30.70 -14.83 -1.83
CA LEU A 30 -30.79 -13.48 -2.42
C LEU A 30 -32.12 -13.23 -3.14
N LEU A 31 -32.62 -14.22 -3.89
CA LEU A 31 -33.91 -14.11 -4.59
C LEU A 31 -35.10 -13.92 -3.63
N ASN A 32 -34.99 -14.30 -2.35
CA ASN A 32 -36.03 -14.06 -1.36
C ASN A 32 -36.17 -12.57 -0.99
N TYR A 33 -35.13 -11.77 -1.26
CA TYR A 33 -35.09 -10.33 -0.99
C TYR A 33 -35.35 -9.49 -2.26
N LEU A 34 -35.52 -10.14 -3.41
CA LEU A 34 -35.86 -9.48 -4.68
C LEU A 34 -37.34 -9.69 -5.04
N PRO A 35 -37.92 -8.82 -5.90
CA PRO A 35 -39.28 -9.02 -6.38
C PRO A 35 -39.49 -10.40 -7.02
N LEU A 36 -40.66 -11.01 -6.77
CA LEU A 36 -40.99 -12.32 -7.33
C LEU A 36 -40.87 -12.33 -8.86
N GLY A 37 -40.04 -13.23 -9.39
CA GLY A 37 -39.76 -13.34 -10.82
C GLY A 37 -38.60 -12.47 -11.31
N ALA A 38 -37.85 -11.83 -10.40
CA ALA A 38 -36.59 -11.18 -10.73
C ALA A 38 -35.56 -12.18 -11.25
N ASN A 39 -34.79 -11.78 -12.25
CA ASN A 39 -33.64 -12.51 -12.77
C ASN A 39 -32.38 -11.68 -12.55
N ILE A 40 -31.44 -12.19 -11.75
CA ILE A 40 -30.19 -11.52 -11.42
C ILE A 40 -29.28 -11.49 -12.67
N ILE A 41 -28.79 -10.31 -13.02
CA ILE A 41 -27.92 -10.07 -14.16
C ILE A 41 -26.46 -9.92 -13.71
N GLN A 42 -26.22 -9.11 -12.67
CA GLN A 42 -24.91 -8.92 -12.02
C GLN A 42 -25.13 -8.75 -10.51
N CYS A 43 -24.16 -9.19 -9.71
CA CYS A 43 -24.20 -9.06 -8.26
C CYS A 43 -22.77 -8.87 -7.73
N PHE A 44 -22.57 -7.91 -6.83
CA PHE A 44 -21.35 -7.72 -6.05
C PHE A 44 -21.68 -7.95 -4.58
N ALA A 45 -20.85 -8.74 -3.90
CA ALA A 45 -21.01 -9.09 -2.48
C ALA A 45 -19.76 -8.60 -1.73
N LEU A 46 -19.83 -7.39 -1.20
CA LEU A 46 -18.69 -6.62 -0.68
C LEU A 46 -19.15 -5.86 0.57
N ALA A 47 -18.28 -5.70 1.57
CA ALA A 47 -18.59 -4.95 2.79
C ALA A 47 -18.32 -3.45 2.61
N GLU A 48 -17.50 -3.11 1.62
CA GLU A 48 -16.98 -1.78 1.38
C GLU A 48 -17.99 -0.84 0.72
N PHE A 49 -19.29 -1.15 0.72
CA PHE A 49 -20.30 -0.23 0.20
C PHE A 49 -20.76 0.81 1.25
N ASP A 50 -20.43 0.60 2.52
CA ASP A 50 -20.61 1.58 3.57
C ASP A 50 -19.51 1.46 4.66
N PRO A 51 -19.54 2.27 5.74
CA PRO A 51 -18.49 2.24 6.77
C PRO A 51 -18.51 1.01 7.70
N ASP A 52 -19.53 0.16 7.63
CA ASP A 52 -19.67 -0.97 8.53
C ASP A 52 -19.00 -2.24 7.96
N PRO A 53 -18.65 -3.23 8.81
CA PRO A 53 -17.88 -4.39 8.39
C PRO A 53 -18.76 -5.53 7.86
N ASP A 54 -20.09 -5.37 7.80
CA ASP A 54 -21.00 -6.42 7.40
C ASP A 54 -21.08 -6.53 5.88
N GLY A 55 -21.33 -7.74 5.36
CA GLY A 55 -21.33 -7.97 3.92
C GLY A 55 -22.60 -7.45 3.25
N GLU A 56 -22.46 -6.56 2.27
CA GLU A 56 -23.57 -6.00 1.49
C GLU A 56 -23.69 -6.64 0.10
N TYR A 57 -24.88 -6.51 -0.52
CA TYR A 57 -25.12 -6.97 -1.89
C TYR A 57 -25.65 -5.87 -2.80
N LEU A 58 -24.86 -5.50 -3.80
CA LEU A 58 -25.32 -4.67 -4.91
C LEU A 58 -25.79 -5.55 -6.07
N VAL A 59 -27.11 -5.55 -6.34
CA VAL A 59 -27.76 -6.48 -7.26
C VAL A 59 -28.40 -5.76 -8.43
N LEU A 60 -27.89 -6.00 -9.63
CA LEU A 60 -28.56 -5.65 -10.89
C LEU A 60 -29.45 -6.83 -11.31
N TYR A 61 -30.74 -6.59 -11.46
CA TYR A 61 -31.70 -7.60 -11.87
C TYR A 61 -32.68 -7.09 -12.93
N THR A 62 -33.40 -8.02 -13.54
CA THR A 62 -34.48 -7.73 -14.48
C THR A 62 -35.80 -8.31 -13.99
N LEU A 63 -36.88 -7.56 -14.16
CA LEU A 63 -38.25 -8.02 -13.89
C LEU A 63 -39.15 -7.61 -15.06
N LYS A 64 -39.67 -8.58 -15.82
CA LYS A 64 -40.48 -8.33 -17.03
C LYS A 64 -39.81 -7.34 -18.00
N ASP A 65 -38.54 -7.61 -18.31
CA ASP A 65 -37.66 -6.80 -19.18
C ASP A 65 -37.33 -5.39 -18.66
N ASN A 66 -37.71 -5.06 -17.44
CA ASN A 66 -37.34 -3.81 -16.78
C ASN A 66 -36.13 -4.04 -15.87
N PHE A 67 -35.06 -3.27 -16.08
CA PHE A 67 -33.82 -3.37 -15.31
C PHE A 67 -33.91 -2.51 -14.05
N ALA A 68 -33.43 -3.04 -12.94
CA ALA A 68 -33.33 -2.32 -11.69
C ALA A 68 -32.08 -2.75 -10.93
N LEU A 69 -31.59 -1.82 -10.11
CA LEU A 69 -30.45 -1.99 -9.22
C LEU A 69 -30.96 -1.81 -7.79
N THR A 70 -30.55 -2.69 -6.88
CA THR A 70 -30.85 -2.60 -5.45
C THR A 70 -29.58 -2.88 -4.64
N LEU A 71 -29.40 -2.16 -3.53
CA LEU A 71 -28.36 -2.44 -2.53
C LEU A 71 -29.04 -3.01 -1.28
N LEU A 72 -28.56 -4.17 -0.86
CA LEU A 72 -29.06 -4.89 0.30
C LEU A 72 -28.00 -4.92 1.39
N ASP A 73 -28.39 -4.49 2.58
CA ASP A 73 -27.52 -4.38 3.76
C ASP A 73 -28.06 -5.28 4.90
N LEU A 74 -27.15 -5.84 5.71
CA LEU A 74 -27.44 -6.80 6.79
C LEU A 74 -27.79 -6.09 8.10
N ILE A 75 -29.04 -5.64 8.22
CA ILE A 75 -29.52 -4.97 9.44
C ILE A 75 -30.26 -5.96 10.35
N ASP A 76 -29.82 -6.07 11.61
CA ASP A 76 -30.39 -6.97 12.64
C ASP A 76 -30.46 -8.45 12.18
N GLY A 77 -29.45 -8.91 11.43
CA GLY A 77 -29.36 -10.28 10.94
C GLY A 77 -30.31 -10.61 9.78
N ARG A 78 -30.84 -9.59 9.08
CA ARG A 78 -31.65 -9.75 7.86
C ARG A 78 -31.26 -8.72 6.81
N TYR A 79 -31.18 -9.14 5.56
CA TYR A 79 -30.99 -8.22 4.45
C TYR A 79 -32.19 -7.30 4.25
N GLN A 80 -31.93 -6.00 4.18
CA GLN A 80 -32.90 -4.93 3.91
C GLN A 80 -32.45 -4.10 2.71
N GLU A 81 -33.39 -3.64 1.90
CA GLU A 81 -33.08 -2.71 0.80
C GLU A 81 -32.81 -1.31 1.37
N VAL A 82 -31.58 -0.83 1.16
CA VAL A 82 -31.13 0.51 1.58
C VAL A 82 -31.02 1.47 0.40
N TYR A 83 -30.96 0.95 -0.82
CA TYR A 83 -30.92 1.75 -2.04
C TYR A 83 -31.64 1.05 -3.20
N TYR A 84 -32.34 1.83 -4.04
CA TYR A 84 -33.03 1.33 -5.23
C TYR A 84 -32.99 2.32 -6.38
N VAL A 85 -32.69 1.82 -7.59
CA VAL A 85 -32.77 2.57 -8.85
C VAL A 85 -33.44 1.73 -9.92
N ASN A 86 -34.45 2.31 -10.57
CA ASN A 86 -35.06 1.73 -11.76
C ASN A 86 -34.37 2.27 -13.02
N LEU A 87 -33.64 1.42 -13.74
CA LEU A 87 -32.96 1.79 -14.99
C LEU A 87 -33.92 1.83 -16.18
N GLY A 88 -35.10 1.21 -16.05
CA GLY A 88 -36.08 1.14 -17.13
C GLY A 88 -35.87 -0.06 -18.04
N LYS A 89 -36.60 -0.08 -19.17
CA LYS A 89 -36.47 -1.12 -20.17
C LYS A 89 -35.21 -0.90 -20.99
N GLY A 90 -34.48 -1.99 -21.25
CA GLY A 90 -33.32 -1.95 -22.12
C GLY A 90 -33.73 -1.85 -23.59
N SER A 91 -32.88 -1.24 -24.42
CA SER A 91 -33.02 -1.25 -25.88
C SER A 91 -33.31 -2.65 -26.40
N SER A 92 -34.38 -2.81 -27.17
CA SER A 92 -34.85 -4.10 -27.70
C SER A 92 -33.82 -4.82 -28.58
N LYS A 93 -32.85 -4.08 -29.12
CA LYS A 93 -31.77 -4.62 -29.95
C LYS A 93 -30.61 -5.21 -29.13
N THR A 94 -30.33 -4.66 -27.95
CA THR A 94 -29.13 -4.99 -27.16
C THR A 94 -29.45 -5.52 -25.76
N GLY A 95 -30.72 -5.55 -25.38
CA GLY A 95 -31.13 -5.88 -24.01
C GLY A 95 -30.61 -4.87 -22.99
N GLY A 96 -30.48 -3.60 -23.40
CA GLY A 96 -29.95 -2.53 -22.55
C GLY A 96 -28.43 -2.41 -22.50
N LYS A 97 -27.69 -3.35 -23.09
CA LYS A 97 -26.23 -3.27 -23.17
C LYS A 97 -25.78 -2.22 -24.17
N MET A 98 -24.74 -1.48 -23.80
CA MET A 98 -24.04 -0.58 -24.70
C MET A 98 -22.94 -1.33 -25.46
N LYS A 99 -22.83 -1.06 -26.76
CA LYS A 99 -21.69 -1.56 -27.56
C LYS A 99 -20.48 -0.67 -27.36
N PHE A 100 -19.32 -1.29 -27.32
CA PHE A 100 -18.02 -0.64 -27.31
C PHE A 100 -17.61 -0.27 -28.74
N GLY A 101 -18.10 0.87 -29.24
CA GLY A 101 -17.93 1.30 -30.63
C GLY A 101 -18.31 0.22 -31.66
N ASP A 102 -17.55 0.13 -32.76
CA ASP A 102 -17.70 -0.90 -33.80
C ASP A 102 -16.85 -2.16 -33.55
N THR A 103 -16.44 -2.41 -32.30
CA THR A 103 -15.56 -3.56 -31.98
C THR A 103 -16.31 -4.90 -31.90
N GLY A 104 -17.63 -4.87 -31.75
CA GLY A 104 -18.46 -6.05 -31.54
C GLY A 104 -18.62 -6.46 -30.07
N TYR A 105 -17.93 -5.80 -29.16
CA TYR A 105 -17.99 -6.02 -27.72
C TYR A 105 -19.06 -5.16 -27.06
N SER A 106 -19.48 -5.56 -25.85
CA SER A 106 -20.38 -4.77 -25.01
C SER A 106 -19.77 -4.51 -23.65
N TYR A 107 -20.08 -3.36 -23.07
CA TYR A 107 -19.74 -3.11 -21.68
C TYR A 107 -20.61 -3.95 -20.76
N ARG A 108 -20.06 -4.31 -19.59
CA ARG A 108 -20.89 -4.70 -18.45
C ARG A 108 -21.82 -3.54 -18.10
N ILE A 109 -23.00 -3.84 -17.57
CA ILE A 109 -23.96 -2.79 -17.22
C ILE A 109 -23.57 -2.16 -15.90
N LEU A 110 -23.20 -2.96 -14.90
CA LEU A 110 -22.82 -2.49 -13.57
C LEU A 110 -21.32 -2.67 -13.31
N HIS A 111 -20.70 -1.66 -12.71
CA HIS A 111 -19.29 -1.59 -12.32
C HIS A 111 -19.17 -1.00 -10.92
N VAL A 112 -18.08 -1.33 -10.21
CA VAL A 112 -17.78 -0.87 -8.85
C VAL A 112 -16.28 -0.64 -8.70
N ASP A 113 -15.87 0.38 -7.94
CA ASP A 113 -14.47 0.65 -7.58
C ASP A 113 -14.42 1.69 -6.43
N ASP A 114 -13.31 1.78 -5.69
CA ASP A 114 -13.03 2.85 -4.71
C ASP A 114 -12.26 3.98 -5.43
N LEU A 115 -12.99 4.93 -5.99
CA LEU A 115 -12.42 5.95 -6.87
C LEU A 115 -11.80 7.11 -6.08
N ASP A 116 -12.29 7.48 -4.90
CA ASP A 116 -11.68 8.56 -4.11
C ASP A 116 -10.79 8.09 -2.96
N GLY A 117 -10.64 6.78 -2.77
CA GLY A 117 -9.70 6.17 -1.83
C GLY A 117 -10.12 6.32 -0.38
N ASP A 118 -11.41 6.54 -0.13
CA ASP A 118 -11.96 6.68 1.23
C ASP A 118 -12.33 5.33 1.87
N GLY A 119 -12.16 4.23 1.12
CA GLY A 119 -12.50 2.87 1.54
C GLY A 119 -13.96 2.49 1.29
N ILE A 120 -14.77 3.38 0.69
CA ILE A 120 -16.18 3.14 0.33
C ILE A 120 -16.32 3.13 -1.19
N LEU A 121 -16.86 2.03 -1.73
CA LEU A 121 -17.00 1.80 -3.16
C LEU A 121 -18.04 2.72 -3.80
N GLU A 122 -17.67 3.38 -4.89
CA GLU A 122 -18.65 3.88 -5.84
C GLU A 122 -19.10 2.79 -6.80
N PHE A 123 -20.26 3.02 -7.42
CA PHE A 123 -20.70 2.21 -8.54
C PHE A 123 -21.32 3.05 -9.64
N TRP A 124 -21.21 2.56 -10.86
CA TRP A 124 -21.82 3.21 -12.01
C TRP A 124 -22.46 2.20 -12.94
N THR A 125 -23.48 2.69 -13.66
CA THR A 125 -24.17 1.92 -14.66
C THR A 125 -23.90 2.46 -16.06
N ILE A 126 -23.73 1.57 -17.04
CA ILE A 126 -23.72 1.89 -18.47
C ILE A 126 -24.88 1.16 -19.13
N PHE A 127 -25.90 1.93 -19.48
CA PHE A 127 -27.18 1.38 -19.92
C PHE A 127 -27.73 2.14 -21.12
N GLN A 128 -28.30 1.41 -22.08
CA GLN A 128 -29.01 1.99 -23.21
C GLN A 128 -30.53 1.80 -23.05
N PRO A 129 -31.27 2.86 -22.68
CA PRO A 129 -32.72 2.78 -22.51
C PRO A 129 -33.45 2.48 -23.83
N GLU A 130 -34.62 1.85 -23.72
CA GLU A 130 -35.53 1.64 -24.84
C GLU A 130 -35.94 2.97 -25.48
N GLY A 131 -35.83 3.05 -26.81
CA GLY A 131 -36.18 4.26 -27.58
C GLY A 131 -35.14 5.39 -27.52
N SER A 132 -34.07 5.24 -26.73
CA SER A 132 -32.98 6.22 -26.68
C SER A 132 -31.92 5.96 -27.76
N SER A 133 -31.48 7.03 -28.43
CA SER A 133 -30.30 7.00 -29.32
C SER A 133 -28.97 7.12 -28.57
N HIS A 134 -29.01 7.34 -27.25
CA HIS A 134 -27.83 7.46 -26.39
C HIS A 134 -27.83 6.35 -25.35
N ALA A 135 -26.65 5.84 -25.06
CA ALA A 135 -26.41 5.17 -23.80
C ALA A 135 -26.07 6.21 -22.72
N GLU A 136 -26.29 5.83 -21.47
CA GLU A 136 -26.10 6.67 -20.30
C GLU A 136 -25.12 5.99 -19.35
N LEU A 137 -24.08 6.72 -18.94
CA LEU A 137 -23.24 6.37 -17.81
C LEU A 137 -23.74 7.16 -16.59
N THR A 138 -24.26 6.49 -15.57
CA THR A 138 -24.72 7.15 -14.34
C THR A 138 -23.87 6.69 -13.15
N MET A 139 -23.24 7.64 -12.48
CA MET A 139 -22.38 7.42 -11.31
C MET A 139 -23.17 7.60 -10.02
N HIS A 140 -22.94 6.70 -9.06
CA HIS A 140 -23.56 6.71 -7.74
C HIS A 140 -22.48 6.67 -6.67
N LYS A 141 -22.60 7.55 -5.67
CA LYS A 141 -21.66 7.63 -4.53
C LYS A 141 -22.41 7.66 -3.21
N TYR A 142 -21.81 7.09 -2.19
CA TYR A 142 -22.27 7.17 -0.81
C TYR A 142 -22.05 8.58 -0.25
N LYS A 143 -23.13 9.23 0.20
CA LYS A 143 -23.09 10.57 0.79
C LYS A 143 -24.24 10.77 1.77
N ASN A 144 -23.93 11.31 2.95
CA ASN A 144 -24.92 11.55 4.01
C ASN A 144 -25.67 10.26 4.41
N ASN A 145 -24.94 9.15 4.55
CA ASN A 145 -25.44 7.83 4.93
C ASN A 145 -26.42 7.19 3.93
N CYS A 146 -26.32 7.54 2.64
CA CYS A 146 -27.05 6.85 1.58
C CYS A 146 -26.37 7.02 0.22
N TYR A 147 -26.66 6.13 -0.73
CA TYR A 147 -26.25 6.31 -2.11
C TYR A 147 -27.11 7.35 -2.83
N ILE A 148 -26.46 8.19 -3.64
CA ILE A 148 -27.13 9.12 -4.54
C ILE A 148 -26.49 9.09 -5.92
N ALA A 149 -27.29 9.32 -6.97
CA ALA A 149 -26.75 9.57 -8.30
C ALA A 149 -26.08 10.96 -8.33
N VAL A 150 -24.82 11.02 -8.73
CA VAL A 150 -24.03 12.27 -8.72
C VAL A 150 -23.95 12.93 -10.10
N PHE A 151 -23.81 12.15 -11.16
CA PHE A 151 -23.87 12.67 -12.54
C PHE A 151 -24.31 11.59 -13.53
N THR A 152 -24.76 12.06 -14.70
CA THR A 152 -25.00 11.22 -15.88
C THR A 152 -24.27 11.78 -17.09
N ALA A 153 -23.55 10.94 -17.82
CA ALA A 153 -22.93 11.25 -19.11
C ALA A 153 -23.62 10.47 -20.24
N ARG A 154 -23.58 11.00 -21.47
CA ARG A 154 -24.31 10.43 -22.60
C ARG A 154 -23.45 10.31 -23.86
N GLY A 155 -23.50 9.15 -24.49
CA GLY A 155 -22.80 8.89 -25.76
C GLY A 155 -23.68 8.12 -26.72
N GLN A 156 -23.64 8.50 -28.00
CA GLN A 156 -24.39 7.83 -29.08
C GLN A 156 -23.63 6.64 -29.67
N TYR A 157 -22.31 6.74 -29.71
CA TYR A 157 -21.45 5.75 -30.35
C TYR A 157 -20.65 4.95 -29.32
N ASP A 158 -20.01 5.66 -28.37
CA ASP A 158 -19.24 5.05 -27.29
C ASP A 158 -19.22 5.94 -26.03
N LEU A 159 -18.93 5.35 -24.87
CA LEU A 159 -18.80 6.00 -23.56
C LEU A 159 -17.65 5.35 -22.82
N GLN A 160 -16.57 6.10 -22.65
CA GLN A 160 -15.38 5.62 -21.95
C GLN A 160 -15.23 6.35 -20.62
N PHE A 161 -14.93 5.62 -19.57
CA PHE A 161 -14.60 6.18 -18.27
C PHE A 161 -13.18 5.74 -17.91
N MET A 162 -12.30 6.71 -17.75
CA MET A 162 -10.86 6.52 -17.62
C MET A 162 -10.36 7.18 -16.33
N ASP A 163 -9.39 6.55 -15.69
CA ASP A 163 -8.58 7.13 -14.62
C ASP A 163 -7.21 7.54 -15.17
N TYR A 164 -6.90 8.84 -15.10
CA TYR A 164 -5.60 9.41 -15.44
C TYR A 164 -4.83 9.77 -14.17
N GLU A 165 -4.38 8.74 -13.43
CA GLU A 165 -3.59 8.90 -12.20
C GLU A 165 -4.31 9.77 -11.15
N GLY A 166 -5.57 9.42 -10.85
CA GLY A 166 -6.44 10.13 -9.91
C GLY A 166 -7.29 11.24 -10.54
N GLN A 167 -7.22 11.41 -11.86
CA GLN A 167 -8.13 12.27 -12.61
C GLN A 167 -9.14 11.43 -13.41
N PHE A 168 -10.36 11.32 -12.87
CA PHE A 168 -11.46 10.57 -13.48
C PHE A 168 -12.11 11.34 -14.60
N VAL A 169 -12.14 10.77 -15.79
CA VAL A 169 -12.58 11.45 -17.01
C VAL A 169 -13.52 10.58 -17.81
N VAL A 170 -14.67 11.15 -18.17
CA VAL A 170 -15.63 10.55 -19.08
C VAL A 170 -15.44 11.11 -20.48
N HIS A 171 -15.24 10.23 -21.46
CA HIS A 171 -15.24 10.56 -22.89
C HIS A 171 -16.59 10.20 -23.50
N GLU A 172 -17.32 11.23 -23.91
CA GLU A 172 -18.57 11.10 -24.66
C GLU A 172 -18.25 11.06 -26.15
N VAL A 173 -18.56 9.93 -26.81
CA VAL A 173 -18.29 9.74 -28.23
C VAL A 173 -19.59 9.70 -29.01
N ASN A 174 -19.72 10.69 -29.90
CA ASN A 174 -20.95 10.94 -30.64
C ASN A 174 -20.67 10.99 -32.14
N TYR A 175 -21.69 10.70 -32.95
CA TYR A 175 -21.60 10.93 -34.37
C TYR A 175 -21.51 12.44 -34.65
N LEU A 176 -20.72 12.85 -35.66
CA LEU A 176 -20.67 14.25 -36.06
C LEU A 176 -22.08 14.79 -36.38
N GLY A 177 -22.48 15.86 -35.69
CA GLY A 177 -23.83 16.44 -35.83
C GLY A 177 -24.97 15.51 -35.39
N GLY A 178 -24.67 14.44 -34.64
CA GLY A 178 -25.64 13.44 -34.20
C GLY A 178 -26.18 12.51 -35.29
N ASN A 179 -25.55 12.49 -36.48
CA ASN A 179 -26.00 11.69 -37.62
C ASN A 179 -25.39 10.27 -37.59
N PRO A 180 -26.17 9.20 -37.34
CA PRO A 180 -25.65 7.83 -37.26
C PRO A 180 -24.95 7.31 -38.52
N ASN A 181 -25.18 7.96 -39.68
CA ASN A 181 -24.52 7.61 -40.94
C ASN A 181 -23.19 8.33 -41.14
N SER A 182 -22.77 9.20 -40.23
CA SER A 182 -21.47 9.88 -40.29
C SER A 182 -20.34 8.87 -40.13
N ASN A 183 -19.29 8.99 -40.96
CA ASN A 183 -18.03 8.27 -40.76
C ASN A 183 -17.10 8.97 -39.77
N VAL A 184 -17.46 10.19 -39.33
CA VAL A 184 -16.68 10.99 -38.39
C VAL A 184 -17.37 10.98 -37.04
N LEU A 185 -16.57 10.72 -36.01
CA LEU A 185 -16.94 10.77 -34.61
C LEU A 185 -16.38 12.04 -33.97
N THR A 186 -17.08 12.54 -32.96
CA THR A 186 -16.67 13.65 -32.11
C THR A 186 -16.52 13.12 -30.69
N VAL A 187 -15.34 13.29 -30.12
CA VAL A 187 -15.00 12.94 -28.74
C VAL A 187 -14.94 14.23 -27.93
N THR A 188 -15.66 14.26 -26.81
CA THR A 188 -15.57 15.33 -25.82
C THR A 188 -15.28 14.73 -24.45
N SER A 189 -14.36 15.35 -23.70
CA SER A 189 -13.93 14.85 -22.39
C SER A 189 -14.45 15.73 -21.27
N ARG A 190 -14.96 15.11 -20.20
CA ARG A 190 -15.35 15.80 -18.97
C ARG A 190 -14.68 15.15 -17.76
N VAL A 191 -14.07 15.97 -16.93
CA VAL A 191 -13.41 15.54 -15.68
C VAL A 191 -14.45 15.52 -14.57
N TRP A 192 -14.51 14.45 -13.79
CA TRP A 192 -15.31 14.39 -12.58
C TRP A 192 -14.55 15.08 -11.43
N ASP A 193 -15.10 16.17 -10.91
CA ASP A 193 -14.56 16.82 -9.73
C ASP A 193 -15.11 16.14 -8.47
N LEU A 194 -14.26 15.42 -7.76
CA LEU A 194 -14.63 14.68 -6.55
C LEU A 194 -15.16 15.58 -5.43
N ARG A 195 -14.86 16.89 -5.43
CA ARG A 195 -15.26 17.79 -4.33
C ARG A 195 -16.71 18.25 -4.43
N ASP A 196 -17.16 18.60 -5.63
CA ASP A 196 -18.54 19.03 -5.88
C ASP A 196 -19.40 17.97 -6.60
N HIS A 197 -18.77 16.86 -6.97
CA HIS A 197 -19.32 15.72 -7.69
C HIS A 197 -19.94 16.06 -9.05
N GLN A 198 -19.45 17.12 -9.71
CA GLN A 198 -19.92 17.51 -11.05
C GLN A 198 -18.91 17.12 -12.14
N LEU A 199 -19.44 16.85 -13.33
CA LEU A 199 -18.64 16.75 -14.55
C LEU A 199 -18.32 18.15 -15.10
N LYS A 200 -17.04 18.47 -15.25
CA LYS A 200 -16.53 19.75 -15.74
C LYS A 200 -15.79 19.58 -17.06
N GLY A 201 -15.89 20.57 -17.94
CA GLY A 201 -15.25 20.56 -19.26
C GLY A 201 -16.20 20.18 -20.40
N GLY A 202 -15.68 19.54 -21.44
CA GLY A 202 -16.42 19.20 -22.66
C GLY A 202 -16.58 20.35 -23.67
N THR A 203 -15.82 21.44 -23.53
CA THR A 203 -15.81 22.55 -24.49
C THR A 203 -14.96 22.23 -25.73
N ASP A 204 -13.87 21.50 -25.53
CA ASP A 204 -12.97 21.09 -26.59
C ASP A 204 -13.42 19.74 -27.15
N ALA A 205 -13.36 19.61 -28.48
CA ALA A 205 -13.81 18.44 -29.20
C ALA A 205 -12.70 17.94 -30.12
N TYR A 206 -12.50 16.62 -30.11
CA TYR A 206 -11.57 15.95 -31.01
C TYR A 206 -12.36 15.13 -32.03
N GLN A 207 -12.00 15.24 -33.30
CA GLN A 207 -12.68 14.52 -34.38
C GLN A 207 -11.76 13.47 -34.98
N MET A 208 -12.31 12.28 -35.21
CA MET A 208 -11.60 11.20 -35.89
C MET A 208 -12.57 10.36 -36.72
N THR A 209 -12.03 9.57 -37.66
CA THR A 209 -12.86 8.63 -38.42
C THR A 209 -13.25 7.43 -37.55
N ARG A 210 -14.32 6.72 -37.92
CA ARG A 210 -14.71 5.46 -37.24
C ARG A 210 -13.64 4.37 -37.36
N GLU A 211 -12.88 4.39 -38.44
CA GLU A 211 -11.77 3.45 -38.65
C GLU A 211 -10.63 3.71 -37.66
N ASP A 212 -10.19 4.97 -37.56
CA ASP A 212 -9.17 5.37 -36.58
C ASP A 212 -9.64 5.11 -35.15
N TYR A 213 -10.94 5.36 -34.89
CA TYR A 213 -11.54 5.14 -33.58
C TYR A 213 -11.45 3.69 -33.12
N ARG A 214 -11.51 2.71 -34.02
CA ARG A 214 -11.49 1.29 -33.64
C ARG A 214 -10.18 0.89 -32.96
N HIS A 215 -9.05 1.42 -33.44
CA HIS A 215 -7.75 1.19 -32.80
C HIS A 215 -7.62 2.05 -31.54
N PHE A 216 -8.03 3.31 -31.65
CA PHE A 216 -8.03 4.25 -30.54
C PHE A 216 -8.79 3.70 -29.33
N SER A 217 -10.00 3.17 -29.52
CA SER A 217 -10.85 2.72 -28.42
C SER A 217 -10.20 1.62 -27.60
N ARG A 218 -9.44 0.72 -28.25
CA ARG A 218 -8.73 -0.38 -27.59
C ARG A 218 -7.48 0.05 -26.84
N SER A 219 -6.86 1.17 -27.20
CA SER A 219 -5.65 1.64 -26.52
C SER A 219 -5.96 2.34 -25.18
N ARG A 220 -5.02 2.32 -24.23
CA ARG A 220 -5.02 3.14 -23.01
C ARG A 220 -4.50 4.55 -23.23
N GLN A 221 -3.78 4.80 -24.33
CA GLN A 221 -3.31 6.14 -24.66
C GLN A 221 -4.44 7.01 -25.19
N ARG A 222 -4.54 8.23 -24.65
CA ARG A 222 -5.64 9.15 -24.95
C ARG A 222 -5.14 10.58 -25.15
N PRO A 223 -5.73 11.35 -26.09
CA PRO A 223 -5.45 12.76 -26.23
C PRO A 223 -5.90 13.49 -24.97
N VAL A 224 -5.06 14.40 -24.48
CA VAL A 224 -5.43 15.28 -23.38
C VAL A 224 -6.32 16.40 -23.92
N LEU A 225 -7.63 16.28 -23.71
CA LEU A 225 -8.66 17.27 -24.13
C LEU A 225 -9.20 18.09 -22.95
N PHE A 226 -8.51 18.03 -21.80
CA PHE A 226 -8.88 18.70 -20.57
C PHE A 226 -7.67 19.39 -19.92
N GLY A 227 -7.93 20.35 -19.02
CA GLY A 227 -6.89 21.05 -18.29
C GLY A 227 -6.02 22.00 -19.14
N PRO A 228 -4.90 22.52 -18.57
CA PRO A 228 -4.02 23.48 -19.26
C PRO A 228 -3.32 22.89 -20.49
N GLU A 229 -3.11 21.57 -20.52
CA GLU A 229 -2.40 20.88 -21.60
C GLU A 229 -3.21 20.77 -22.90
N ALA A 230 -4.54 20.77 -22.81
CA ALA A 230 -5.44 20.75 -23.97
C ALA A 230 -5.31 21.98 -24.89
N LYS A 231 -4.72 23.07 -24.38
CA LYS A 231 -4.57 24.34 -25.11
C LYS A 231 -3.24 24.47 -25.87
N LYS A 232 -2.42 23.41 -25.93
CA LYS A 232 -1.16 23.39 -26.68
C LYS A 232 -1.43 23.22 -28.19
N GLU A 233 -0.57 23.78 -29.05
CA GLU A 233 -0.70 23.67 -30.52
C GLU A 233 -0.65 22.22 -31.05
N ARG A 234 -0.15 21.27 -30.26
CA ARG A 234 -0.16 19.84 -30.53
C ARG A 234 -0.80 19.09 -29.36
N THR A 235 -1.75 18.22 -29.67
CA THR A 235 -2.40 17.33 -28.70
C THR A 235 -1.38 16.36 -28.12
N THR A 236 -1.21 16.36 -26.80
CA THR A 236 -0.39 15.39 -26.07
C THR A 236 -1.21 14.13 -25.77
N MET A 237 -0.54 12.98 -25.74
CA MET A 237 -1.15 11.72 -25.31
C MET A 237 -0.81 11.47 -23.84
N CYS A 238 -1.75 10.88 -23.11
CA CYS A 238 -1.58 10.45 -21.72
C CYS A 238 -2.04 9.01 -21.57
N TRP A 239 -1.48 8.31 -20.59
CA TRP A 239 -1.89 6.96 -20.21
C TRP A 239 -3.08 7.04 -19.26
N GLY A 240 -4.12 6.24 -19.50
CA GLY A 240 -5.23 6.09 -18.58
C GLY A 240 -5.59 4.62 -18.36
N LYS A 241 -6.12 4.32 -17.18
CA LYS A 241 -6.72 3.03 -16.84
C LYS A 241 -8.20 3.05 -17.20
N ALA A 242 -8.68 2.05 -17.94
CA ALA A 242 -10.09 1.94 -18.29
C ALA A 242 -10.89 1.36 -17.12
N LEU A 243 -11.86 2.13 -16.66
CA LEU A 243 -12.73 1.71 -15.55
C LEU A 243 -13.87 0.82 -16.06
N ASN A 244 -14.34 1.05 -17.29
CA ASN A 244 -15.41 0.25 -17.88
C ASN A 244 -14.92 -1.13 -18.31
N LYS A 245 -15.47 -2.18 -17.69
CA LYS A 245 -15.14 -3.58 -18.04
C LYS A 245 -16.00 -4.12 -19.18
N LEU A 246 -15.39 -4.90 -20.07
CA LEU A 246 -16.10 -5.59 -21.16
C LEU A 246 -16.81 -6.85 -20.66
N ALA A 247 -17.97 -7.15 -21.24
CA ALA A 247 -18.83 -8.25 -20.80
C ALA A 247 -18.35 -9.61 -21.33
N GLU A 248 -17.72 -9.62 -22.50
CA GLU A 248 -17.27 -10.85 -23.17
C GLU A 248 -15.92 -11.36 -22.65
N ILE A 249 -15.13 -10.51 -22.00
CA ILE A 249 -13.81 -10.86 -21.47
C ILE A 249 -13.98 -11.66 -20.15
N PRO A 250 -13.53 -12.92 -20.09
CA PRO A 250 -13.57 -13.72 -18.87
C PRO A 250 -12.68 -13.12 -17.78
N SER A 251 -13.14 -13.20 -16.53
CA SER A 251 -12.40 -12.70 -15.37
C SER A 251 -12.06 -13.77 -14.33
N GLY A 252 -10.97 -13.54 -13.59
CA GLY A 252 -10.47 -14.40 -12.51
C GLY A 252 -9.87 -15.73 -12.98
N VAL A 253 -9.77 -16.69 -12.07
CA VAL A 253 -9.10 -17.99 -12.29
C VAL A 253 -9.59 -18.76 -13.53
N ARG A 254 -10.85 -18.56 -13.96
CA ARG A 254 -11.43 -19.18 -15.16
C ARG A 254 -10.78 -18.69 -16.47
N ALA A 255 -10.20 -17.49 -16.47
CA ALA A 255 -9.42 -16.97 -17.59
C ALA A 255 -8.09 -17.72 -17.74
N ILE A 256 -7.48 -18.11 -16.62
CA ILE A 256 -6.10 -18.65 -16.58
C ILE A 256 -6.07 -20.17 -16.73
N LEU A 257 -6.87 -20.91 -15.97
CA LEU A 257 -6.76 -22.39 -15.90
C LEU A 257 -6.79 -23.10 -17.26
N PRO A 258 -7.65 -22.71 -18.24
CA PRO A 258 -7.67 -23.36 -19.54
C PRO A 258 -6.40 -23.15 -20.37
N LEU A 259 -5.59 -22.15 -20.04
CA LEU A 259 -4.34 -21.81 -20.74
C LEU A 259 -3.14 -22.61 -20.22
N LEU A 260 -3.24 -23.12 -18.99
CA LEU A 260 -2.12 -23.80 -18.35
C LEU A 260 -1.75 -25.11 -19.07
N PRO A 261 -0.45 -25.46 -19.11
CA PRO A 261 -0.01 -26.78 -19.55
C PRO A 261 -0.69 -27.90 -18.74
N GLY A 262 -0.93 -29.08 -19.34
CA GLY A 262 -1.78 -30.12 -18.74
C GLY A 262 -1.35 -30.69 -17.36
N ASN A 263 -0.08 -30.52 -16.96
CA ASN A 263 0.43 -30.91 -15.64
C ASN A 263 0.79 -29.71 -14.76
N ALA A 264 0.42 -28.50 -15.16
CA ALA A 264 0.71 -27.30 -14.42
C ALA A 264 -0.34 -27.03 -13.34
N ASN A 265 0.08 -26.46 -12.22
CA ASN A 265 -0.81 -25.97 -11.17
C ASN A 265 -0.60 -24.47 -11.00
N LEU A 266 -1.67 -23.69 -11.09
CA LEU A 266 -1.62 -22.25 -10.81
C LEU A 266 -1.11 -22.03 -9.38
N LEU A 267 -0.12 -21.15 -9.23
CA LEU A 267 0.51 -20.88 -7.94
C LEU A 267 0.04 -19.55 -7.35
N GLU A 268 0.08 -18.51 -8.16
CA GLU A 268 -0.24 -17.12 -7.83
C GLU A 268 -0.54 -16.37 -9.12
N TRP A 269 -1.40 -15.36 -9.05
CA TRP A 269 -1.75 -14.51 -10.18
C TRP A 269 -2.14 -13.12 -9.70
N GLU A 270 -1.89 -12.13 -10.55
CA GLU A 270 -2.28 -10.75 -10.40
C GLU A 270 -2.90 -10.26 -11.71
N VAL A 271 -3.66 -9.17 -11.66
CA VAL A 271 -4.32 -8.56 -12.82
C VAL A 271 -3.93 -7.10 -12.93
N GLU A 272 -3.60 -6.65 -14.14
CA GLU A 272 -3.14 -5.30 -14.39
C GLU A 272 -3.39 -4.94 -15.86
N GLN A 273 -3.87 -3.71 -16.14
CA GLN A 273 -4.06 -3.19 -17.50
C GLN A 273 -2.79 -2.52 -18.04
N ALA A 274 -1.85 -2.22 -17.14
CA ALA A 274 -0.58 -1.62 -17.47
C ALA A 274 0.48 -2.61 -17.95
N LEU A 275 0.10 -3.81 -18.38
CA LEU A 275 1.06 -4.78 -18.92
C LEU A 275 1.28 -4.61 -20.42
N ASP A 276 0.32 -4.00 -21.12
CA ASP A 276 0.48 -3.51 -22.47
C ASP A 276 -0.29 -2.19 -22.72
N ASP A 277 -0.48 -1.84 -23.98
CA ASP A 277 -1.13 -0.61 -24.38
C ASP A 277 -2.65 -0.72 -24.55
N ASP A 278 -3.25 -1.90 -24.35
CA ASP A 278 -4.68 -2.13 -24.53
C ASP A 278 -5.47 -1.92 -23.23
N ILE A 279 -6.78 -1.66 -23.34
CA ILE A 279 -7.67 -1.28 -22.22
C ILE A 279 -8.15 -2.46 -21.36
N ASP A 280 -7.89 -3.70 -21.79
CA ASP A 280 -8.33 -4.85 -21.04
C ASP A 280 -7.39 -5.14 -19.88
N GLU A 281 -7.62 -6.28 -19.25
CA GLU A 281 -6.93 -6.66 -18.03
C GLU A 281 -6.15 -7.92 -18.34
N GLU A 282 -4.82 -7.79 -18.34
CA GLU A 282 -3.94 -8.93 -18.54
C GLU A 282 -3.69 -9.60 -17.18
N TYR A 283 -3.58 -10.93 -17.22
CA TYR A 283 -3.20 -11.70 -16.04
C TYR A 283 -1.73 -12.03 -16.13
N VAL A 284 -0.95 -11.69 -15.11
CA VAL A 284 0.37 -12.30 -14.92
C VAL A 284 0.28 -13.31 -13.80
N PHE A 285 0.90 -14.47 -14.01
CA PHE A 285 0.80 -15.55 -13.06
C PHE A 285 2.02 -16.44 -13.06
N THR A 286 2.23 -17.09 -11.92
CA THR A 286 3.20 -18.16 -11.77
C THR A 286 2.48 -19.50 -11.65
N TYR A 287 3.12 -20.55 -12.14
CA TYR A 287 2.58 -21.90 -12.08
C TYR A 287 3.68 -22.93 -11.83
N LEU A 288 3.29 -24.02 -11.19
CA LEU A 288 4.15 -25.15 -10.88
C LEU A 288 4.08 -26.18 -11.99
N VAL A 289 5.23 -26.62 -12.50
CA VAL A 289 5.31 -27.69 -13.50
C VAL A 289 6.43 -28.66 -13.13
N PRO A 290 6.24 -29.99 -13.30
CA PRO A 290 7.34 -30.94 -13.13
C PRO A 290 8.49 -30.66 -14.10
N SER A 291 9.74 -30.73 -13.61
CA SER A 291 10.92 -30.59 -14.47
C SER A 291 10.98 -31.72 -15.50
N ALA A 292 11.23 -31.36 -16.76
CA ALA A 292 11.43 -32.32 -17.84
C ALA A 292 12.61 -33.28 -17.57
N SER A 293 13.64 -32.81 -16.86
CA SER A 293 14.82 -33.62 -16.51
C SER A 293 14.62 -34.50 -15.28
N SER A 294 13.64 -34.18 -14.42
CA SER A 294 13.38 -34.91 -13.18
C SER A 294 11.98 -34.56 -12.67
N PRO A 295 10.96 -35.41 -12.92
CA PRO A 295 9.59 -35.15 -12.50
C PRO A 295 9.40 -34.98 -10.98
N SER A 296 10.37 -35.43 -10.17
CA SER A 296 10.39 -35.19 -8.72
C SER A 296 10.82 -33.78 -8.32
N LYS A 297 11.37 -32.99 -9.26
CA LYS A 297 11.69 -31.57 -9.07
C LYS A 297 10.56 -30.73 -9.66
N ILE A 298 9.91 -29.94 -8.81
CA ILE A 298 8.85 -29.01 -9.23
C ILE A 298 9.50 -27.65 -9.55
N MET A 299 9.21 -27.12 -10.73
CA MET A 299 9.67 -25.81 -11.17
C MET A 299 8.53 -24.80 -11.05
N ILE A 300 8.86 -23.57 -10.69
CA ILE A 300 8.00 -22.41 -10.91
C ILE A 300 8.37 -21.81 -12.27
N GLN A 301 7.35 -21.52 -13.08
CA GLN A 301 7.45 -20.72 -14.30
C GLN A 301 6.46 -19.56 -14.22
N ALA A 302 6.64 -18.55 -15.07
CA ALA A 302 5.73 -17.42 -15.18
C ALA A 302 5.19 -17.28 -16.60
N ALA A 303 3.99 -16.73 -16.71
CA ALA A 303 3.37 -16.38 -17.98
C ALA A 303 2.39 -15.22 -17.80
N MET A 304 2.03 -14.61 -18.93
CA MET A 304 0.95 -13.66 -19.06
C MET A 304 -0.21 -14.27 -19.87
N ALA A 305 -1.44 -13.96 -19.51
CA ALA A 305 -2.61 -14.19 -20.35
C ALA A 305 -3.01 -12.85 -20.97
N ASP A 306 -2.78 -12.75 -22.27
CA ASP A 306 -2.98 -11.57 -23.10
C ASP A 306 -4.23 -11.78 -23.98
N TRP A 307 -5.15 -10.82 -24.00
CA TRP A 307 -6.43 -10.96 -24.70
C TRP A 307 -6.31 -10.64 -26.19
N ASP A 308 -6.51 -11.65 -27.04
CA ASP A 308 -6.56 -11.46 -28.48
C ASP A 308 -7.98 -11.01 -28.90
N PHE A 309 -8.17 -9.69 -29.08
CA PHE A 309 -9.45 -9.09 -29.52
C PHE A 309 -9.96 -9.63 -30.87
N GLU A 310 -9.09 -10.12 -31.76
CA GLU A 310 -9.53 -10.63 -33.07
C GLU A 310 -9.97 -12.09 -32.98
N ARG A 311 -9.40 -12.86 -32.04
CA ARG A 311 -9.76 -14.27 -31.80
C ARG A 311 -10.73 -14.48 -30.64
N CYS A 312 -11.02 -13.43 -29.87
CA CYS A 312 -11.86 -13.44 -28.68
C CYS A 312 -11.45 -14.52 -27.66
N ARG A 313 -10.14 -14.60 -27.38
CA ARG A 313 -9.60 -15.54 -26.40
C ARG A 313 -8.27 -15.06 -25.83
N TYR A 314 -7.99 -15.45 -24.60
CA TYR A 314 -6.65 -15.29 -24.05
C TYR A 314 -5.62 -16.16 -24.79
N ARG A 315 -4.43 -15.60 -24.94
CA ARG A 315 -3.21 -16.25 -25.41
C ARG A 315 -2.24 -16.33 -24.24
N LEU A 316 -1.68 -17.52 -24.02
CA LEU A 316 -0.59 -17.72 -23.09
C LEU A 316 0.71 -17.15 -23.69
N VAL A 317 1.33 -16.21 -23.00
CA VAL A 317 2.65 -15.64 -23.33
C VAL A 317 3.63 -16.06 -22.23
N PRO A 318 4.51 -17.05 -22.48
CA PRO A 318 5.51 -17.46 -21.49
C PRO A 318 6.49 -16.32 -21.19
N LEU A 319 6.81 -16.12 -19.92
CA LEU A 319 7.79 -15.13 -19.48
C LEU A 319 9.14 -15.80 -19.19
N PRO A 320 10.27 -15.09 -19.37
CA PRO A 320 11.62 -15.62 -19.13
C PRO A 320 11.93 -15.76 -17.63
N PHE A 321 11.20 -16.63 -16.93
CA PHE A 321 11.41 -16.95 -15.53
C PHE A 321 11.31 -18.45 -15.26
N GLN A 322 12.27 -18.95 -14.49
CA GLN A 322 12.29 -20.34 -14.03
C GLN A 322 13.04 -20.44 -12.70
N ALA A 323 12.41 -21.08 -11.72
CA ALA A 323 12.93 -21.32 -10.37
C ALA A 323 12.48 -22.69 -9.82
N TYR A 324 13.02 -23.15 -8.69
CA TYR A 324 12.70 -24.46 -8.09
C TYR A 324 11.88 -24.33 -6.81
N GLY A 325 10.55 -24.36 -6.92
CA GLY A 325 9.66 -24.19 -5.77
C GLY A 325 9.71 -22.78 -5.17
N ARG A 326 8.84 -22.53 -4.18
CA ARG A 326 8.64 -21.19 -3.60
C ARG A 326 9.84 -20.78 -2.76
N ALA A 327 10.23 -19.51 -2.92
CA ALA A 327 11.24 -18.86 -2.11
C ALA A 327 10.81 -18.78 -0.64
N ARG A 328 11.79 -18.84 0.27
CA ARG A 328 11.60 -18.63 1.70
C ARG A 328 12.58 -17.60 2.22
N ASP A 329 12.13 -16.78 3.16
CA ASP A 329 13.02 -15.92 3.91
C ASP A 329 13.89 -16.72 4.90
N GLN A 330 14.73 -16.02 5.65
CA GLN A 330 15.60 -16.64 6.65
C GLN A 330 14.83 -17.21 7.85
N GLU A 331 13.66 -16.65 8.11
CA GLU A 331 12.78 -17.01 9.21
C GLU A 331 11.82 -18.18 8.85
N GLY A 332 11.77 -18.57 7.58
CA GLY A 332 11.01 -19.71 7.06
C GLY A 332 9.67 -19.36 6.40
N TYR A 333 9.31 -18.07 6.33
CA TYR A 333 8.11 -17.59 5.67
C TYR A 333 8.24 -17.68 4.16
N LEU A 334 7.12 -18.00 3.49
CA LEU A 334 7.07 -18.06 2.03
C LEU A 334 6.93 -16.67 1.47
N TYR A 335 7.75 -16.34 0.47
CA TYR A 335 7.56 -15.13 -0.32
C TYR A 335 6.44 -15.31 -1.35
N LYS A 336 5.81 -14.19 -1.74
CA LYS A 336 5.15 -14.06 -3.03
C LYS A 336 6.16 -14.34 -4.15
N SER A 337 5.66 -14.93 -5.22
CA SER A 337 6.45 -15.36 -6.37
C SER A 337 6.40 -14.39 -7.54
N LEU A 338 5.48 -13.42 -7.49
CA LEU A 338 5.18 -12.44 -8.52
C LEU A 338 5.03 -11.05 -7.89
N TYR A 339 5.61 -10.06 -8.55
CA TYR A 339 5.51 -8.65 -8.19
C TYR A 339 5.28 -7.83 -9.47
N ILE A 340 4.30 -6.93 -9.44
CA ILE A 340 4.08 -5.91 -10.47
C ILE A 340 4.75 -4.64 -9.96
N LEU A 341 5.70 -4.12 -10.73
CA LEU A 341 6.50 -2.96 -10.37
C LEU A 341 6.03 -1.76 -11.21
N PRO A 342 5.58 -0.66 -10.59
CA PRO A 342 5.07 0.50 -11.32
C PRO A 342 6.12 1.09 -12.26
N GLY A 343 5.71 1.37 -13.50
CA GLY A 343 6.50 2.14 -14.46
C GLY A 343 5.75 3.39 -14.90
N LYS A 344 6.23 4.04 -15.96
CA LYS A 344 5.56 5.19 -16.57
C LYS A 344 4.58 4.72 -17.65
N GLY A 345 3.34 4.49 -17.24
CA GLY A 345 2.24 4.06 -18.11
C GLY A 345 2.19 2.55 -18.36
N LEU A 346 3.36 1.91 -18.47
CA LEU A 346 3.53 0.46 -18.54
C LEU A 346 4.31 -0.04 -17.31
N ASN A 347 3.78 -1.08 -16.68
CA ASN A 347 4.37 -1.73 -15.52
C ASN A 347 5.40 -2.79 -15.93
N HIS A 348 6.30 -3.05 -15.00
CA HIS A 348 7.38 -4.02 -15.07
C HIS A 348 7.08 -5.20 -14.14
N LEU A 349 7.85 -6.28 -14.25
CA LEU A 349 7.59 -7.49 -13.49
C LEU A 349 8.84 -7.94 -12.73
N ALA A 350 8.66 -8.49 -11.54
CA ALA A 350 9.69 -9.24 -10.85
C ALA A 350 9.16 -10.57 -10.35
N PHE A 351 10.02 -11.57 -10.38
CA PHE A 351 9.70 -12.94 -10.00
C PHE A 351 10.73 -13.48 -9.02
N LEU A 352 10.24 -14.18 -7.99
CA LEU A 352 11.06 -14.74 -6.92
C LEU A 352 10.74 -16.22 -6.73
N GLY A 353 11.78 -17.04 -6.64
CA GLY A 353 11.68 -18.46 -6.32
C GLY A 353 13.02 -18.99 -5.81
N ASN A 354 13.13 -20.30 -5.58
CA ASN A 354 14.45 -20.83 -5.23
C ASN A 354 15.36 -20.98 -6.45
N GLY A 355 16.65 -20.79 -6.24
CA GLY A 355 17.69 -21.10 -7.21
C GLY A 355 17.90 -22.61 -7.40
N LEU A 356 18.96 -22.96 -8.13
CA LEU A 356 19.31 -24.35 -8.45
C LEU A 356 19.77 -25.16 -7.24
N GLU A 357 20.47 -24.52 -6.29
CA GLU A 357 21.02 -25.14 -5.10
C GLU A 357 20.20 -24.73 -3.87
N LEU A 358 19.51 -25.66 -3.21
CA LEU A 358 18.75 -25.33 -2.01
C LEU A 358 19.68 -25.27 -0.78
N PRO A 359 19.50 -24.29 0.14
CA PRO A 359 18.60 -23.14 0.06
C PRO A 359 19.26 -22.00 -0.74
N SER A 360 18.65 -21.55 -1.84
CA SER A 360 19.06 -20.31 -2.51
C SER A 360 17.84 -19.62 -3.08
N LEU A 361 17.91 -18.31 -3.17
CA LEU A 361 16.92 -17.42 -3.74
C LEU A 361 17.36 -17.00 -5.13
N LYS A 362 16.40 -16.90 -6.04
CA LYS A 362 16.58 -16.39 -7.39
C LYS A 362 15.52 -15.33 -7.67
N LEU A 363 15.99 -14.11 -7.92
CA LEU A 363 15.19 -12.98 -8.40
C LEU A 363 15.42 -12.80 -9.90
N THR A 364 14.35 -12.58 -10.65
CA THR A 364 14.39 -12.17 -12.05
C THR A 364 13.52 -10.94 -12.24
N ILE A 365 14.10 -9.85 -12.75
CA ILE A 365 13.41 -8.60 -13.05
C ILE A 365 13.25 -8.48 -14.56
N LEU A 366 12.05 -8.16 -15.01
CA LEU A 366 11.70 -7.97 -16.41
C LEU A 366 11.25 -6.54 -16.68
N ASN A 367 11.88 -5.89 -17.67
CA ASN A 367 11.44 -4.60 -18.18
C ASN A 367 10.35 -4.80 -19.23
N ASN A 368 9.37 -3.90 -19.20
CA ASN A 368 8.39 -3.75 -20.27
C ASN A 368 8.86 -2.61 -21.18
N ASN A 369 9.22 -2.94 -22.41
CA ASN A 369 9.69 -1.96 -23.40
C ASN A 369 8.57 -1.50 -24.35
N GLY A 370 7.31 -1.88 -24.08
CA GLY A 370 6.15 -1.58 -24.91
C GLY A 370 5.92 -2.55 -26.07
N LEU A 371 6.82 -3.53 -26.31
CA LEU A 371 6.65 -4.58 -27.31
C LEU A 371 6.59 -5.97 -26.68
N TYR A 372 7.42 -6.21 -25.66
CA TYR A 372 7.48 -7.47 -24.91
C TYR A 372 8.19 -7.27 -23.56
N MET A 373 8.07 -8.26 -22.69
CA MET A 373 8.81 -8.33 -21.42
C MET A 373 10.22 -8.88 -21.67
N GLU A 374 11.25 -8.12 -21.32
CA GLU A 374 12.66 -8.48 -21.49
C GLU A 374 13.36 -8.64 -20.14
N GLU A 375 14.24 -9.64 -20.01
CA GLU A 375 15.05 -9.83 -18.81
C GLU A 375 16.00 -8.64 -18.60
N ALA A 376 15.77 -7.89 -17.53
CA ALA A 376 16.60 -6.74 -17.14
C ALA A 376 17.76 -7.18 -16.24
N ALA A 377 17.48 -8.06 -15.26
CA ALA A 377 18.49 -8.56 -14.34
C ALA A 377 18.09 -9.87 -13.67
N VAL A 378 19.09 -10.67 -13.29
CA VAL A 378 18.93 -11.90 -12.51
C VAL A 378 19.91 -11.89 -11.35
N PHE A 379 19.38 -12.12 -10.15
CA PHE A 379 20.17 -12.20 -8.92
C PHE A 379 19.97 -13.54 -8.24
N ASN A 380 21.05 -14.06 -7.65
CA ASN A 380 21.00 -15.27 -6.84
C ASN A 380 21.69 -14.99 -5.51
N ALA A 381 21.17 -15.61 -4.45
CA ALA A 381 21.79 -15.57 -3.13
C ALA A 381 21.50 -16.88 -2.39
N ASN A 382 22.49 -17.49 -1.75
CA ASN A 382 22.31 -18.75 -1.01
C ASN A 382 21.83 -18.55 0.44
N TRP A 383 21.74 -17.30 0.89
CA TRP A 383 21.27 -16.97 2.22
C TRP A 383 20.12 -15.95 2.13
N HIS A 384 20.38 -14.69 1.80
CA HIS A 384 19.31 -13.67 1.79
C HIS A 384 19.34 -12.79 0.55
N LEU A 385 18.16 -12.37 0.07
CA LEU A 385 17.99 -11.53 -1.11
C LEU A 385 16.87 -10.53 -0.83
N GLN A 386 17.15 -9.25 -1.07
CA GLN A 386 16.16 -8.18 -0.97
C GLN A 386 16.13 -7.35 -2.25
N LEU A 387 14.96 -6.80 -2.54
CA LEU A 387 14.72 -5.80 -3.58
C LEU A 387 14.02 -4.61 -2.93
N LEU A 388 14.68 -3.46 -2.95
CA LEU A 388 14.24 -2.21 -2.33
C LEU A 388 13.94 -1.18 -3.41
N GLU A 389 12.84 -0.45 -3.25
CA GLU A 389 12.61 0.84 -3.90
C GLU A 389 13.07 1.95 -2.96
N LYS A 390 13.85 2.91 -3.44
CA LYS A 390 14.34 4.03 -2.66
C LYS A 390 14.01 5.33 -3.37
N TYR A 391 13.28 6.21 -2.70
CA TYR A 391 13.07 7.57 -3.14
C TYR A 391 13.74 8.52 -2.15
N GLU A 392 14.88 9.09 -2.53
CA GLU A 392 15.64 10.00 -1.69
C GLU A 392 16.08 11.22 -2.48
N ASN A 393 16.07 12.41 -1.87
CA ASN A 393 16.52 13.65 -2.52
C ASN A 393 15.87 13.88 -3.89
N ARG A 394 14.57 13.53 -3.99
CA ARG A 394 13.77 13.59 -5.23
C ARG A 394 14.23 12.67 -6.37
N THR A 395 14.95 11.61 -6.05
CA THR A 395 15.43 10.62 -7.03
C THR A 395 14.93 9.25 -6.63
N LEU A 396 14.22 8.59 -7.57
CA LEU A 396 13.83 7.19 -7.44
C LEU A 396 14.98 6.29 -7.89
N SER A 397 15.26 5.23 -7.13
CA SER A 397 16.23 4.20 -7.46
C SER A 397 15.78 2.85 -6.92
N TYR A 398 16.35 1.78 -7.47
CA TYR A 398 16.10 0.42 -7.02
C TYR A 398 17.40 -0.21 -6.54
N GLN A 399 17.34 -0.90 -5.41
CA GLN A 399 18.50 -1.54 -4.81
C GLN A 399 18.25 -3.02 -4.60
N VAL A 400 19.19 -3.85 -5.02
CA VAL A 400 19.19 -5.29 -4.75
C VAL A 400 20.34 -5.62 -3.82
N ILE A 401 20.03 -6.31 -2.72
CA ILE A 401 21.02 -6.75 -1.74
C ILE A 401 21.04 -8.27 -1.77
N THR A 402 22.21 -8.85 -2.08
CA THR A 402 22.43 -10.30 -2.07
C THR A 402 23.40 -10.66 -0.97
N ALA A 403 23.13 -11.71 -0.21
CA ALA A 403 24.02 -12.23 0.81
C ALA A 403 24.21 -13.74 0.64
N ASP A 404 25.47 -14.16 0.56
CA ASP A 404 25.90 -15.56 0.45
C ASP A 404 26.66 -16.01 1.70
N LEU A 405 26.15 -17.04 2.38
CA LEU A 405 26.80 -17.69 3.50
C LEU A 405 27.89 -18.64 3.03
N ASP A 406 29.12 -18.34 3.42
CA ASP A 406 30.22 -19.28 3.32
C ASP A 406 30.15 -20.26 4.51
N LYS A 407 29.81 -21.51 4.22
CA LYS A 407 29.68 -22.58 5.23
C LYS A 407 31.01 -22.92 5.92
N GLY A 408 32.15 -22.62 5.30
CA GLY A 408 33.47 -22.87 5.88
C GLY A 408 33.84 -21.86 6.96
N THR A 409 33.46 -20.59 6.77
CA THR A 409 33.81 -19.49 7.68
C THR A 409 32.65 -19.01 8.55
N GLY A 410 31.41 -19.30 8.18
CA GLY A 410 30.21 -18.78 8.82
C GLY A 410 29.94 -17.30 8.52
N LEU A 411 30.68 -16.70 7.59
CA LEU A 411 30.56 -15.29 7.21
C LEU A 411 29.68 -15.14 5.97
N LEU A 412 29.02 -13.99 5.87
CA LEU A 412 28.19 -13.57 4.75
C LEU A 412 28.99 -12.68 3.82
N LYS A 413 29.09 -13.05 2.55
CA LYS A 413 29.54 -12.17 1.48
C LYS A 413 28.33 -11.41 0.95
N THR A 414 28.28 -10.11 1.22
CA THR A 414 27.17 -9.24 0.88
C THR A 414 27.54 -8.33 -0.28
N LYS A 415 26.64 -8.21 -1.27
CA LYS A 415 26.78 -7.30 -2.39
C LYS A 415 25.53 -6.45 -2.52
N VAL A 416 25.75 -5.18 -2.83
CA VAL A 416 24.70 -4.19 -3.04
C VAL A 416 24.77 -3.74 -4.49
N TYR A 417 23.63 -3.78 -5.18
CA TYR A 417 23.48 -3.31 -6.56
C TYR A 417 22.44 -2.21 -6.59
N SER A 418 22.67 -1.18 -7.40
CA SER A 418 21.72 -0.09 -7.58
C SER A 418 21.44 0.12 -9.07
N ALA A 419 20.19 0.43 -9.38
CA ALA A 419 19.72 0.84 -10.70
C ALA A 419 18.83 2.07 -10.56
N TYR A 420 18.78 2.88 -11.61
CA TYR A 420 17.88 4.02 -11.72
C TYR A 420 16.88 3.75 -12.84
N PRO A 421 15.66 4.31 -12.76
CA PRO A 421 14.74 4.28 -13.89
C PRO A 421 15.35 5.01 -15.09
N GLU A 422 15.31 4.38 -16.25
CA GLU A 422 15.79 4.89 -17.54
C GLU A 422 14.69 4.70 -18.60
N GLY A 423 14.85 5.30 -19.78
CA GLY A 423 13.92 5.08 -20.90
C GLY A 423 12.57 5.80 -20.82
N ALA A 424 11.64 5.39 -21.68
CA ALA A 424 10.35 6.07 -21.88
C ALA A 424 9.28 5.59 -20.88
N TYR A 425 9.43 4.35 -20.41
CA TYR A 425 8.51 3.66 -19.50
C TYR A 425 9.08 3.54 -18.09
N HIS A 426 10.20 4.21 -17.80
CA HIS A 426 10.92 4.10 -16.53
C HIS A 426 11.47 2.67 -16.29
N GLU A 427 11.94 2.05 -17.37
CA GLU A 427 12.62 0.76 -17.35
C GLU A 427 13.75 0.74 -16.32
N PHE A 428 13.97 -0.41 -15.67
CA PHE A 428 15.11 -0.59 -14.79
C PHE A 428 16.40 -0.49 -15.60
N GLY A 429 17.23 0.51 -15.29
CA GLY A 429 18.57 0.65 -15.84
C GLY A 429 19.49 -0.50 -15.41
N ALA A 430 20.75 -0.44 -15.84
CA ALA A 430 21.72 -1.47 -15.49
C ALA A 430 22.02 -1.46 -13.98
N PHE A 431 21.88 -2.62 -13.33
CA PHE A 431 22.24 -2.78 -11.92
C PHE A 431 23.76 -2.79 -11.74
N ALA A 432 24.31 -1.69 -11.24
CA ALA A 432 25.73 -1.55 -10.98
C ALA A 432 26.07 -1.91 -9.52
N PRO A 433 27.16 -2.66 -9.25
CA PRO A 433 27.57 -2.97 -7.88
C PRO A 433 28.09 -1.71 -7.19
N ALA A 434 27.50 -1.38 -6.03
CA ALA A 434 27.93 -0.26 -5.19
C ALA A 434 29.06 -0.68 -4.22
N GLY A 435 29.11 -1.95 -3.81
CA GLY A 435 30.12 -2.47 -2.90
C GLY A 435 29.98 -3.96 -2.61
N GLU A 436 31.04 -4.55 -2.07
CA GLU A 436 31.06 -5.90 -1.53
C GLU A 436 31.66 -5.88 -0.12
N GLU A 437 31.00 -6.52 0.83
CA GLU A 437 31.43 -6.63 2.23
C GLU A 437 31.39 -8.08 2.69
N VAL A 438 32.23 -8.42 3.69
CA VAL A 438 32.16 -9.70 4.38
C VAL A 438 31.75 -9.43 5.83
N LEU A 439 30.59 -9.94 6.23
CA LEU A 439 29.96 -9.64 7.50
C LEU A 439 29.65 -10.91 8.27
N THR A 440 29.52 -10.80 9.60
CA THR A 440 28.83 -11.83 10.37
C THR A 440 27.32 -11.77 10.08
N THR A 441 26.56 -12.82 10.39
CA THR A 441 25.09 -12.79 10.31
C THR A 441 24.49 -11.60 11.05
N ARG A 442 25.05 -11.27 12.21
CA ARG A 442 24.66 -10.11 13.01
C ARG A 442 24.96 -8.80 12.28
N GLY A 443 26.19 -8.61 11.80
CA GLY A 443 26.58 -7.38 11.10
C GLY A 443 25.78 -7.14 9.82
N TYR A 444 25.37 -8.21 9.12
CA TYR A 444 24.44 -8.08 8.00
C TYR A 444 23.07 -7.59 8.47
N LYS A 445 22.49 -8.22 9.50
CA LYS A 445 21.15 -7.85 9.96
C LYS A 445 21.08 -6.41 10.49
N GLU A 446 22.11 -5.94 11.18
CA GLU A 446 22.19 -4.55 11.67
C GLU A 446 22.23 -3.50 10.55
N ARG A 447 22.74 -3.86 9.36
CA ARG A 447 22.95 -2.90 8.26
C ARG A 447 21.94 -2.98 7.14
N TYR A 448 21.49 -4.19 6.80
CA TYR A 448 20.76 -4.45 5.57
C TYR A 448 19.46 -5.19 5.78
N TYR A 449 19.11 -5.64 6.98
CA TYR A 449 17.86 -6.40 7.15
C TYR A 449 16.67 -5.44 7.21
N HIS A 450 15.89 -5.43 6.13
CA HIS A 450 14.61 -4.74 6.05
C HIS A 450 13.48 -5.74 6.22
N ILE A 451 12.40 -5.26 6.82
CA ILE A 451 11.08 -5.90 6.86
C ILE A 451 10.19 -5.23 5.82
N GLU A 452 9.04 -5.83 5.52
CA GLU A 452 8.13 -5.49 4.40
C GLU A 452 7.32 -4.22 4.65
N GLU A 453 8.03 -3.14 4.97
CA GLU A 453 7.47 -1.89 5.43
C GLU A 453 8.24 -0.73 4.82
N PRO A 454 7.55 0.33 4.36
CA PRO A 454 8.23 1.55 3.94
C PRO A 454 8.84 2.24 5.17
N VAL A 455 10.14 2.49 5.10
CA VAL A 455 10.92 3.26 6.06
C VAL A 455 10.98 4.70 5.56
N TRP A 456 10.37 5.62 6.30
CA TRP A 456 10.38 7.04 5.98
C TRP A 456 11.54 7.77 6.67
N SER A 457 12.16 8.69 5.94
CA SER A 457 13.18 9.60 6.43
C SER A 457 12.88 11.04 5.99
N ALA A 458 13.58 12.02 6.58
CA ALA A 458 13.45 13.42 6.16
C ALA A 458 13.78 13.64 4.67
N GLY A 459 14.53 12.73 4.04
CA GLY A 459 14.93 12.79 2.63
C GLY A 459 14.01 12.04 1.66
N GLY A 460 13.07 11.23 2.17
CA GLY A 460 12.14 10.42 1.38
C GLY A 460 11.84 9.06 2.01
N TYR A 461 11.83 7.95 1.26
CA TYR A 461 11.53 6.61 1.78
C TYR A 461 12.40 5.50 1.17
N GLU A 462 12.49 4.39 1.89
CA GLU A 462 12.98 3.10 1.42
C GLU A 462 11.87 2.07 1.59
N TYR A 463 11.64 1.20 0.61
CA TYR A 463 10.54 0.23 0.66
C TYR A 463 11.00 -1.15 0.17
N LEU A 464 10.87 -2.16 1.03
CA LEU A 464 11.09 -3.56 0.65
C LEU A 464 9.93 -4.06 -0.19
N LEU A 465 10.21 -4.36 -1.46
CA LEU A 465 9.21 -4.80 -2.43
C LEU A 465 8.80 -6.26 -2.23
N PHE A 466 9.67 -7.10 -1.67
CA PHE A 466 9.34 -8.48 -1.40
C PHE A 466 8.33 -8.60 -0.27
N GLN A 467 7.34 -9.48 -0.49
CA GLN A 467 6.23 -9.71 0.42
C GLN A 467 6.20 -11.19 0.82
N THR A 468 5.90 -11.47 2.07
CA THR A 468 5.82 -12.79 2.68
C THR A 468 4.40 -13.00 3.18
N PHE A 469 3.97 -14.27 3.20
CA PHE A 469 2.70 -14.65 3.81
C PHE A 469 2.84 -14.72 5.34
N HIS A 470 3.22 -13.62 5.99
CA HIS A 470 3.32 -13.52 7.46
C HIS A 470 1.97 -13.13 8.07
N GLU A 471 1.57 -13.79 9.15
CA GLU A 471 0.42 -13.35 9.95
C GLU A 471 0.84 -12.13 10.78
N LYS A 472 -0.06 -11.13 10.89
CA LYS A 472 0.16 -9.99 11.79
C LYS A 472 0.05 -10.48 13.23
N VAL A 473 1.11 -10.29 13.99
CA VAL A 473 1.16 -10.67 15.40
C VAL A 473 1.36 -9.42 16.22
N ASP A 474 0.38 -9.07 17.05
CA ASP A 474 0.54 -8.01 18.05
C ASP A 474 1.65 -8.44 19.04
N PRO A 475 2.79 -7.74 19.10
CA PRO A 475 3.90 -8.10 19.97
C PRO A 475 3.57 -7.99 21.46
N PHE A 476 2.59 -7.17 21.84
CA PHE A 476 2.24 -6.89 23.22
C PHE A 476 1.11 -7.78 23.74
N ALA A 477 0.25 -8.29 22.86
CA ALA A 477 -0.80 -9.24 23.24
C ALA A 477 -0.34 -10.70 23.30
N ASN A 478 0.77 -11.04 22.62
CA ASN A 478 1.20 -12.42 22.46
C ASN A 478 2.30 -12.84 23.46
N ARG A 479 2.38 -14.15 23.73
CA ARG A 479 3.49 -14.70 24.52
C ARG A 479 4.76 -14.71 23.67
N LEU A 480 5.81 -14.11 24.23
CA LEU A 480 7.15 -14.13 23.65
C LEU A 480 7.63 -15.57 23.36
N PRO A 481 8.16 -15.87 22.16
CA PRO A 481 8.69 -17.19 21.83
C PRO A 481 9.86 -17.56 22.73
N ASP A 482 9.92 -18.79 23.26
CA ASP A 482 11.06 -19.25 24.08
C ASP A 482 11.45 -18.26 25.20
N ALA A 483 10.45 -17.74 25.93
CA ALA A 483 10.65 -16.70 26.93
C ALA A 483 11.62 -17.07 28.06
N ASN A 484 11.98 -18.35 28.23
CA ASN A 484 13.01 -18.82 29.15
C ASN A 484 14.44 -18.82 28.54
N PHE A 485 14.66 -18.11 27.43
CA PHE A 485 15.96 -17.95 26.80
C PHE A 485 17.00 -17.40 27.80
N SER A 486 18.20 -18.00 27.78
CA SER A 486 19.33 -17.65 28.65
C SER A 486 20.53 -17.28 27.77
N GLY A 487 20.58 -16.02 27.38
CA GLY A 487 21.64 -15.45 26.54
C GLY A 487 21.46 -13.93 26.43
N PRO A 488 22.36 -13.25 25.69
CA PRO A 488 22.27 -11.81 25.45
C PRO A 488 20.92 -11.43 24.82
N LEU A 489 20.34 -10.29 25.21
CA LEU A 489 19.04 -9.85 24.66
C LEU A 489 19.09 -9.64 23.15
N VAL A 490 20.23 -9.17 22.65
CA VAL A 490 20.46 -8.98 21.21
C VAL A 490 20.25 -10.29 20.43
N ASP A 491 20.79 -11.41 20.93
CA ASP A 491 20.65 -12.70 20.27
C ASP A 491 19.20 -13.18 20.26
N TYR A 492 18.47 -12.89 21.34
CA TYR A 492 17.05 -13.18 21.43
C TYR A 492 16.23 -12.38 20.41
N ILE A 493 16.45 -11.06 20.33
CA ILE A 493 15.77 -10.17 19.37
C ILE A 493 15.95 -10.70 17.95
N PHE A 494 17.20 -11.01 17.56
CA PHE A 494 17.51 -11.50 16.21
C PHE A 494 16.92 -12.87 15.88
N LYS A 495 16.81 -13.74 16.87
CA LYS A 495 16.36 -15.11 16.68
C LYS A 495 14.84 -15.24 16.66
N TYR A 496 14.15 -14.45 17.50
CA TYR A 496 12.74 -14.67 17.79
C TYR A 496 11.85 -13.46 17.53
N LEU A 497 12.39 -12.24 17.51
CA LEU A 497 11.55 -11.05 17.50
C LEU A 497 11.45 -10.34 16.15
N THR A 498 12.23 -10.75 15.17
CA THR A 498 12.14 -10.28 13.78
C THR A 498 10.71 -10.28 13.20
N PRO A 499 9.85 -11.31 13.47
CA PRO A 499 8.47 -11.31 12.97
C PRO A 499 7.57 -10.21 13.53
N PHE A 500 7.97 -9.55 14.63
CA PHE A 500 7.18 -8.49 15.27
C PHE A 500 7.46 -7.10 14.72
N ARG A 501 8.00 -7.00 13.50
CA ARG A 501 8.19 -5.72 12.78
C ARG A 501 8.96 -4.68 13.59
N ILE A 502 10.07 -5.15 14.17
CA ILE A 502 10.98 -4.26 14.89
C ILE A 502 11.71 -3.42 13.84
N HIS A 503 11.46 -2.12 13.88
CA HIS A 503 12.11 -1.15 13.00
C HIS A 503 13.54 -0.88 13.48
N HIS A 504 13.72 -0.63 14.78
CA HIS A 504 15.03 -0.38 15.39
C HIS A 504 15.05 -0.90 16.84
N TRP A 505 16.24 -1.20 17.37
CA TRP A 505 16.40 -1.51 18.79
C TRP A 505 17.69 -0.94 19.37
N VAL A 506 17.68 -0.70 20.69
CA VAL A 506 18.85 -0.27 21.46
C VAL A 506 18.94 -1.13 22.70
N VAL A 507 20.05 -1.85 22.87
CA VAL A 507 20.32 -2.65 24.07
C VAL A 507 21.33 -1.92 24.95
N ARG A 508 20.94 -1.63 26.19
CA ARG A 508 21.77 -0.93 27.19
C ARG A 508 21.43 -1.40 28.59
N ASP A 509 22.37 -1.20 29.50
CA ASP A 509 22.11 -1.25 30.94
C ASP A 509 21.53 0.11 31.37
N LEU A 510 20.20 0.25 31.24
CA LEU A 510 19.52 1.53 31.43
C LEU A 510 19.53 2.00 32.89
N ASP A 511 19.49 1.08 33.84
CA ASP A 511 19.47 1.35 35.29
C ASP A 511 20.81 1.14 36.00
N ARG A 512 21.86 0.77 35.25
CA ARG A 512 23.22 0.52 35.75
C ARG A 512 23.28 -0.63 36.76
N ASP A 513 22.37 -1.62 36.66
CA ASP A 513 22.35 -2.81 37.53
C ASP A 513 23.19 -3.98 37.01
N GLY A 514 23.82 -3.80 35.84
CA GLY A 514 24.62 -4.81 35.15
C GLY A 514 23.82 -5.76 34.27
N LYS A 515 22.50 -5.57 34.13
CA LYS A 515 21.65 -6.36 33.23
C LYS A 515 21.32 -5.58 31.97
N GLU A 516 21.16 -6.32 30.88
CA GLU A 516 20.71 -5.75 29.62
C GLU A 516 19.20 -5.50 29.66
N GLU A 517 18.80 -4.32 29.24
CA GLU A 517 17.43 -3.98 28.82
C GLU A 517 17.49 -3.54 27.35
N ALA A 518 16.44 -3.83 26.59
CA ALA A 518 16.36 -3.45 25.18
C ALA A 518 15.10 -2.63 24.92
N LEU A 519 15.29 -1.43 24.34
CA LEU A 519 14.21 -0.65 23.76
C LEU A 519 14.02 -1.07 22.31
N LEU A 520 12.81 -1.43 21.93
CA LEU A 520 12.42 -1.86 20.60
C LEU A 520 11.43 -0.84 20.04
N LEU A 521 11.75 -0.21 18.91
CA LEU A 521 10.79 0.58 18.15
C LEU A 521 10.05 -0.35 17.20
N MET A 522 8.74 -0.53 17.43
CA MET A 522 7.90 -1.50 16.75
C MET A 522 6.77 -0.78 16.05
N ARG A 523 6.47 -1.16 14.80
CA ARG A 523 5.33 -0.62 14.07
C ARG A 523 4.06 -1.35 14.49
N THR A 524 2.99 -0.62 14.81
CA THR A 524 1.74 -1.17 15.39
C THR A 524 0.48 -0.83 14.61
N ASP A 525 0.56 -0.12 13.49
CA ASP A 525 -0.62 0.14 12.66
C ASP A 525 -1.11 -1.09 11.89
N ASP A 526 -2.43 -1.16 11.72
CA ASP A 526 -3.09 -2.23 10.97
C ASP A 526 -2.92 -2.09 9.46
N ASN A 527 -2.63 -0.90 8.94
CA ASN A 527 -2.49 -0.66 7.50
C ASN A 527 -1.03 -0.40 7.11
N LEU A 528 -0.36 -1.42 6.57
CA LEU A 528 1.02 -1.36 6.06
C LEU A 528 1.28 -0.19 5.09
N TRP A 529 0.24 0.23 4.37
CA TRP A 529 0.28 1.28 3.36
C TRP A 529 -0.20 2.64 3.87
N GLY A 530 -0.72 2.69 5.11
CA GLY A 530 -1.12 3.91 5.78
C GLY A 530 0.07 4.66 6.39
N TRP A 531 -0.24 5.79 7.05
CA TRP A 531 0.77 6.50 7.84
C TRP A 531 1.25 5.59 8.99
N PRO A 532 2.57 5.37 9.12
CA PRO A 532 3.08 4.43 10.11
C PRO A 532 2.83 4.94 11.53
N GLU A 533 2.39 4.04 12.41
CA GLU A 533 2.32 4.28 13.85
C GLU A 533 3.34 3.39 14.56
N TYR A 534 4.25 3.99 15.31
CA TYR A 534 5.27 3.27 16.07
C TYR A 534 5.01 3.31 17.58
N ARG A 535 5.33 2.22 18.26
CA ARG A 535 5.34 2.07 19.71
C ARG A 535 6.73 1.65 20.18
N VAL A 536 7.08 2.02 21.40
CA VAL A 536 8.31 1.53 22.03
C VAL A 536 7.98 0.39 22.98
N GLY A 537 8.63 -0.75 22.79
CA GLY A 537 8.63 -1.88 23.70
C GLY A 537 9.90 -1.94 24.53
N LEU A 538 9.79 -2.26 25.81
CA LEU A 538 10.89 -2.60 26.70
C LEU A 538 10.97 -4.11 26.86
N LEU A 539 12.02 -4.71 26.30
CA LEU A 539 12.36 -6.11 26.49
C LEU A 539 13.40 -6.23 27.61
N ARG A 540 13.12 -7.08 28.58
CA ARG A 540 14.02 -7.34 29.71
C ARG A 540 13.87 -8.76 30.24
N GLN A 541 14.90 -9.23 30.95
CA GLN A 541 14.86 -10.52 31.63
C GLN A 541 14.56 -10.34 33.12
N GLU A 542 13.43 -10.87 33.58
CA GLU A 542 13.02 -10.89 34.99
C GLU A 542 12.79 -12.32 35.47
N ASN A 543 13.45 -12.70 36.57
CA ASN A 543 13.33 -14.03 37.20
C ASN A 543 13.56 -15.20 36.22
N GLY A 544 14.46 -15.03 35.24
CA GLY A 544 14.76 -16.03 34.21
C GLY A 544 13.77 -16.07 33.04
N TRP A 545 12.81 -15.15 32.98
CA TRP A 545 11.83 -15.03 31.90
C TRP A 545 11.95 -13.67 31.22
N LEU A 546 11.92 -13.67 29.89
CA LEU A 546 11.84 -12.48 29.09
C LEU A 546 10.42 -11.92 29.11
N GLN A 547 10.34 -10.60 29.23
CA GLN A 547 9.09 -9.84 29.19
C GLN A 547 9.26 -8.66 28.24
N LEU A 548 8.24 -8.43 27.43
CA LEU A 548 8.12 -7.25 26.57
C LEU A 548 6.95 -6.41 27.09
N GLN A 549 7.20 -5.14 27.38
CA GLN A 549 6.20 -4.20 27.87
C GLN A 549 6.12 -2.98 26.97
N GLU A 550 4.92 -2.52 26.61
CA GLU A 550 4.73 -1.23 25.93
C GLU A 550 5.13 -0.06 26.85
N LEU A 551 5.83 0.93 26.29
CA LEU A 551 6.23 2.18 26.95
C LEU A 551 5.84 3.40 26.13
N GLY A 552 5.35 4.43 26.84
CA GLY A 552 5.12 5.76 26.29
C GLY A 552 3.96 5.84 25.29
N PRO A 553 3.84 6.98 24.57
CA PRO A 553 2.83 7.19 23.54
C PRO A 553 3.22 6.56 22.19
N ALA A 554 2.24 6.42 21.29
CA ALA A 554 2.47 6.14 19.87
C ALA A 554 3.11 7.34 19.15
N PHE A 555 3.88 7.04 18.12
CA PHE A 555 4.46 8.01 17.20
C PHE A 555 3.92 7.82 15.79
N SER A 556 3.16 8.79 15.30
CA SER A 556 2.74 8.89 13.89
C SER A 556 3.62 9.84 13.06
N ASN A 557 4.60 10.48 13.70
CA ASN A 557 5.47 11.52 13.12
C ASN A 557 6.89 11.43 13.68
N LEU A 558 7.44 10.22 13.74
CA LEU A 558 8.80 9.99 14.22
C LEU A 558 9.83 10.75 13.36
N GLY A 559 10.71 11.53 13.97
CA GLY A 559 11.75 12.32 13.29
C GLY A 559 11.34 13.72 12.84
N ASP A 560 10.08 14.13 13.03
CA ASP A 560 9.58 15.43 12.56
C ASP A 560 10.11 16.64 13.38
N GLY A 561 10.53 17.68 12.66
CA GLY A 561 10.79 19.03 13.18
C GLY A 561 12.09 19.20 13.99
N GLU A 562 12.24 20.36 14.61
CA GLU A 562 13.38 20.70 15.49
C GLU A 562 12.84 21.24 16.84
N PRO A 563 13.22 20.67 18.00
CA PRO A 563 13.84 19.33 18.15
C PRO A 563 12.98 18.23 17.51
N ALA A 564 13.62 17.16 17.03
CA ALA A 564 12.95 16.08 16.31
C ALA A 564 12.06 15.24 17.24
N SER A 565 10.84 14.90 16.83
CA SER A 565 10.02 13.96 17.60
C SER A 565 10.68 12.59 17.64
N GLY A 566 10.66 11.94 18.79
CA GLY A 566 11.36 10.68 18.99
C GLY A 566 11.58 10.32 20.45
N VAL A 567 12.52 9.39 20.64
CA VAL A 567 12.91 8.89 21.96
C VAL A 567 14.38 9.23 22.20
N TYR A 568 14.64 9.79 23.37
CA TYR A 568 15.95 10.20 23.82
C TYR A 568 16.30 9.47 25.12
N LEU A 569 17.58 9.19 25.32
CA LEU A 569 18.13 8.62 26.55
C LEU A 569 19.11 9.60 27.17
N ALA A 570 18.83 10.08 28.37
CA ALA A 570 19.70 11.00 29.07
C ALA A 570 19.67 10.77 30.60
N ASP A 571 20.81 10.90 31.26
CA ASP A 571 20.94 10.93 32.73
C ASP A 571 20.64 12.37 33.19
N ILE A 572 19.37 12.66 33.40
CA ILE A 572 18.90 14.01 33.76
C ILE A 572 18.68 14.17 35.27
N LEU A 573 18.59 13.06 36.02
CA LEU A 573 18.37 13.07 37.48
C LEU A 573 19.66 12.86 38.31
N GLU A 574 20.83 12.93 37.67
CA GLU A 574 22.19 12.76 38.20
C GLU A 574 22.36 11.60 39.21
N GLY A 575 23.03 10.53 38.76
CA GLY A 575 23.60 9.51 39.64
C GLY A 575 22.63 8.40 40.07
N ARG A 576 21.57 8.16 39.28
CA ARG A 576 20.62 7.07 39.54
C ARG A 576 20.50 6.14 38.33
N GLU A 577 19.88 6.57 37.23
CA GLU A 577 19.52 5.72 36.09
C GLU A 577 19.45 6.59 34.82
N THR A 578 19.39 5.98 33.63
CA THR A 578 19.17 6.73 32.37
C THR A 578 17.69 6.91 32.13
N GLU A 579 17.18 8.14 32.09
CA GLU A 579 15.76 8.39 31.80
C GLU A 579 15.43 8.21 30.32
N ILE A 580 14.21 7.72 30.06
CA ILE A 580 13.65 7.60 28.72
C ILE A 580 12.75 8.81 28.47
N ILE A 581 13.09 9.62 27.48
CA ILE A 581 12.39 10.87 27.17
C ILE A 581 11.67 10.69 25.84
N PHE A 582 10.34 10.79 25.87
CA PHE A 582 9.48 10.78 24.68
C PHE A 582 9.12 12.22 24.31
N LEU A 583 9.48 12.63 23.11
CA LEU A 583 9.11 13.93 22.55
C LEU A 583 8.22 13.70 21.33
N HIS A 584 6.95 14.09 21.41
CA HIS A 584 6.02 13.93 20.30
C HIS A 584 5.46 15.27 19.83
N ARG A 585 5.06 15.29 18.56
CA ARG A 585 4.35 16.42 17.97
C ARG A 585 2.87 16.08 17.87
N GLU A 586 2.01 16.91 18.40
CA GLU A 586 0.56 16.75 18.31
C GLU A 586 -0.06 17.98 17.65
N TYR A 587 -1.05 17.78 16.79
CA TYR A 587 -1.80 18.89 16.20
C TYR A 587 -2.94 19.27 17.14
N ASP A 588 -2.83 20.45 17.76
CA ASP A 588 -3.89 20.97 18.62
C ASP A 588 -4.96 21.64 17.75
N LEU A 589 -6.11 20.98 17.66
CA LEU A 589 -7.28 21.47 16.91
C LEU A 589 -7.79 22.83 17.41
N LYS A 590 -7.63 23.14 18.70
CA LYS A 590 -8.11 24.40 19.30
C LYS A 590 -7.27 25.57 18.86
N THR A 591 -5.95 25.42 18.88
CA THR A 591 -5.01 26.46 18.47
C THR A 591 -4.63 26.39 16.99
N ARG A 592 -5.05 25.34 16.28
CA ARG A 592 -4.69 25.03 14.88
C ARG A 592 -3.18 25.06 14.66
N SER A 593 -2.43 24.54 15.63
CA SER A 593 -0.97 24.58 15.63
C SER A 593 -0.40 23.24 16.09
N ARG A 594 0.80 22.90 15.59
CA ARG A 594 1.55 21.74 16.07
C ARG A 594 2.23 22.11 17.39
N LYS A 595 1.98 21.32 18.43
CA LYS A 595 2.61 21.44 19.75
C LYS A 595 3.61 20.30 19.95
N LEU A 596 4.60 20.55 20.80
CA LEU A 596 5.51 19.56 21.36
C LEU A 596 4.99 19.11 22.72
N ARG A 597 4.93 17.80 22.92
CA ARG A 597 4.63 17.19 24.21
C ARG A 597 5.78 16.31 24.67
N LEU A 598 6.17 16.52 25.92
CA LEU A 598 7.31 15.87 26.55
C LEU A 598 6.84 14.92 27.65
N GLU A 599 7.25 13.65 27.57
CA GLU A 599 7.08 12.67 28.64
C GLU A 599 8.44 12.12 29.06
N ILE A 600 8.67 12.04 30.37
CA ILE A 600 9.93 11.54 30.93
C ILE A 600 9.58 10.32 31.75
N TYR A 601 10.23 9.19 31.47
CA TYR A 601 10.07 7.93 32.18
C TYR A 601 11.35 7.62 32.95
N ALA A 602 11.18 7.26 34.21
CA ALA A 602 12.25 6.85 35.12
C ALA A 602 11.86 5.52 35.80
N LYS A 603 12.83 4.76 36.29
CA LYS A 603 12.53 3.53 37.02
C LYS A 603 11.97 3.87 38.41
N GLN A 604 10.92 3.17 38.78
CA GLN A 604 10.27 3.26 40.09
C GLN A 604 10.03 1.83 40.60
N GLY A 605 11.00 1.31 41.36
CA GLY A 605 11.00 -0.11 41.74
C GLY A 605 11.31 -0.99 40.52
N PRO A 606 10.54 -2.06 40.24
CA PRO A 606 10.77 -2.90 39.07
C PRO A 606 10.15 -2.35 37.79
N ALA A 607 9.49 -1.18 37.79
CA ALA A 607 8.74 -0.70 36.63
C ALA A 607 9.22 0.67 36.15
N TRP A 608 9.20 0.88 34.84
CA TRP A 608 9.40 2.18 34.23
C TRP A 608 8.09 2.96 34.23
N LYS A 609 8.10 4.18 34.78
CA LYS A 609 6.89 5.01 34.94
C LYS A 609 7.18 6.46 34.59
N ARG A 610 6.15 7.17 34.13
CA ARG A 610 6.22 8.61 33.92
C ARG A 610 6.63 9.30 35.23
N ALA A 611 7.71 10.07 35.16
CA ALA A 611 8.37 10.72 36.29
C ALA A 611 7.67 12.02 36.73
N HIS A 612 6.71 12.50 35.95
CA HIS A 612 5.96 13.73 36.22
C HIS A 612 4.46 13.53 35.97
N GLU A 613 3.64 14.27 36.70
CA GLU A 613 2.17 14.18 36.57
C GLU A 613 1.60 15.25 35.62
N MET A 614 2.35 16.32 35.36
CA MET A 614 1.87 17.48 34.60
C MET A 614 2.04 17.26 33.10
N ASP A 615 1.06 17.64 32.29
CA ASP A 615 1.20 17.62 30.83
C ASP A 615 2.10 18.76 30.38
N LEU A 616 3.20 18.40 29.72
CA LEU A 616 4.22 19.33 29.25
C LEU A 616 4.02 19.58 27.77
N VAL A 617 3.06 20.44 27.42
CA VAL A 617 2.65 20.74 26.04
C VAL A 617 2.91 22.21 25.70
N TYR A 618 3.75 22.47 24.70
CA TYR A 618 4.19 23.81 24.31
C TYR A 618 4.38 23.95 22.80
N ASP A 619 4.41 25.17 22.25
CA ASP A 619 4.75 25.39 20.83
C ASP A 619 6.21 25.03 20.53
N ASP A 620 7.08 25.29 21.49
CA ASP A 620 8.50 24.93 21.49
C ASP A 620 8.95 24.66 22.92
N LEU A 621 10.00 23.87 23.13
CA LEU A 621 10.51 23.58 24.46
C LEU A 621 12.01 23.29 24.49
N LEU A 622 12.63 23.49 25.65
CA LEU A 622 14.00 23.11 25.96
C LEU A 622 14.03 22.34 27.28
N LEU A 623 14.66 21.16 27.27
CA LEU A 623 15.01 20.42 28.49
C LEU A 623 16.54 20.45 28.64
N SER A 624 17.04 21.08 29.70
CA SER A 624 18.49 21.28 29.86
C SER A 624 18.95 21.29 31.31
N SER A 625 20.18 20.84 31.54
CA SER A 625 20.90 21.11 32.79
C SER A 625 21.60 22.46 32.68
N ILE A 626 21.32 23.37 33.62
CA ILE A 626 21.95 24.69 33.71
C ILE A 626 22.56 24.81 35.10
N ASN A 627 23.89 24.92 35.15
CA ASN A 627 24.66 24.99 36.40
C ASN A 627 24.39 23.82 37.38
N GLY A 628 24.08 22.62 36.86
CA GLY A 628 23.79 21.43 37.68
C GLY A 628 22.32 21.30 38.13
N GLU A 629 21.45 22.22 37.74
CA GLU A 629 20.01 22.14 37.97
C GLU A 629 19.29 21.76 36.68
N LEU A 630 18.31 20.84 36.76
CA LEU A 630 17.50 20.45 35.61
C LEU A 630 16.34 21.44 35.41
N TRP A 631 16.31 22.06 34.23
CA TRP A 631 15.34 23.06 33.82
C TRP A 631 14.55 22.61 32.59
N LEU A 632 13.25 22.90 32.61
CA LEU A 632 12.35 22.84 31.47
C LEU A 632 11.85 24.25 31.15
N TYR A 633 12.04 24.69 29.90
CA TYR A 633 11.46 25.93 29.39
C TYR A 633 10.46 25.60 28.30
N GLY A 634 9.19 25.92 28.53
CA GLY A 634 8.11 25.78 27.54
C GLY A 634 7.71 27.12 26.95
N PHE A 635 7.67 27.23 25.63
CA PHE A 635 7.24 28.43 24.91
C PHE A 635 5.81 28.28 24.40
N ALA A 636 4.95 29.24 24.72
CA ALA A 636 3.60 29.34 24.18
C ALA A 636 3.49 30.61 23.33
N ARG A 637 3.09 30.47 22.06
CA ARG A 637 2.82 31.61 21.19
C ARG A 637 1.56 32.32 21.62
N GLU A 638 1.59 33.64 21.63
CA GLU A 638 0.46 34.49 21.99
C GLU A 638 0.21 35.55 20.90
N GLY A 639 -1.05 35.92 20.67
CA GLY A 639 -1.44 37.03 19.76
C GLY A 639 -1.74 36.63 18.31
N GLN A 640 -2.32 37.58 17.54
CA GLN A 640 -2.81 37.34 16.17
C GLN A 640 -1.70 37.19 15.11
N ASN A 641 -0.47 37.65 15.41
CA ASN A 641 0.64 37.66 14.46
C ASN A 641 1.63 36.48 14.64
N ASN A 642 1.44 35.60 15.63
CA ASN A 642 2.28 34.42 15.89
C ASN A 642 3.80 34.65 16.09
N GLU A 643 4.25 35.90 16.25
CA GLU A 643 5.68 36.22 16.42
C GLU A 643 6.10 36.27 17.89
N GLU A 644 5.28 36.82 18.78
CA GLU A 644 5.59 36.96 20.21
C GLU A 644 5.01 35.80 21.05
N GLY A 645 5.56 35.59 22.24
CA GLY A 645 5.01 34.58 23.14
C GLY A 645 5.57 34.63 24.55
N THR A 646 5.10 33.70 25.36
CA THR A 646 5.49 33.54 26.76
C THR A 646 6.36 32.31 26.92
N VAL A 647 7.50 32.45 27.61
CA VAL A 647 8.29 31.33 28.10
C VAL A 647 7.96 31.07 29.57
N TYR A 648 7.59 29.83 29.88
CA TYR A 648 7.38 29.31 31.21
C TYR A 648 8.59 28.46 31.61
N GLY A 649 9.26 28.84 32.70
CA GLY A 649 10.42 28.12 33.23
C GLY A 649 10.05 27.30 34.46
N PHE A 650 10.46 26.04 34.45
CA PHE A 650 10.25 25.08 35.52
C PHE A 650 11.58 24.46 35.93
N GLU A 651 11.77 24.30 37.23
CA GLU A 651 12.95 23.65 37.78
C GLU A 651 12.56 22.33 38.45
N TRP A 652 13.33 21.28 38.19
CA TRP A 652 13.11 19.98 38.79
C TRP A 652 13.51 19.96 40.26
N ARG A 653 12.54 19.82 41.17
CA ARG A 653 12.79 19.66 42.62
C ARG A 653 11.77 18.71 43.23
N ASN A 654 12.21 17.87 44.16
CA ASN A 654 11.37 16.90 44.88
C ASN A 654 10.58 15.96 43.94
N GLY A 655 11.21 15.50 42.86
CA GLY A 655 10.61 14.55 41.92
C GLY A 655 9.55 15.13 40.99
N ARG A 656 9.52 16.46 40.80
CA ARG A 656 8.60 17.12 39.86
C ARG A 656 9.15 18.44 39.34
N PHE A 657 8.61 18.90 38.22
CA PHE A 657 8.83 20.27 37.72
C PHE A 657 8.02 21.28 38.54
N ASN A 658 8.72 22.24 39.14
CA ASN A 658 8.09 23.34 39.89
C ASN A 658 8.25 24.63 39.09
N TYR A 659 7.15 25.31 38.84
CA TYR A 659 7.14 26.59 38.14
C TYR A 659 7.98 27.64 38.90
N GLN A 660 8.88 28.31 38.20
CA GLN A 660 9.75 29.35 38.76
C GLN A 660 9.52 30.72 38.13
N GLN A 661 9.31 30.77 36.81
CA GLN A 661 9.29 32.04 36.10
C GLN A 661 8.41 32.06 34.86
N ARG A 662 7.94 33.25 34.51
CA ARG A 662 7.26 33.59 33.25
C ARG A 662 7.94 34.81 32.64
N SER A 663 8.32 34.70 31.37
CA SER A 663 8.96 35.79 30.62
C SER A 663 8.26 35.99 29.28
N ASN A 664 7.84 37.22 28.99
CA ASN A 664 7.33 37.58 27.67
C ASN A 664 8.52 37.87 26.76
N VAL A 665 8.57 37.22 25.60
CA VAL A 665 9.72 37.28 24.69
C VAL A 665 9.28 37.43 23.24
N PRO A 666 10.07 38.11 22.41
CA PRO A 666 9.73 38.31 21.00
C PRO A 666 9.89 37.04 20.16
N ARG A 667 10.56 36.00 20.65
CA ARG A 667 10.65 34.64 20.08
C ARG A 667 11.44 33.73 21.02
N PHE A 668 11.23 32.41 20.93
CA PHE A 668 11.91 31.45 21.81
C PHE A 668 13.44 31.50 21.70
N SER A 669 13.99 31.57 20.48
CA SER A 669 15.44 31.66 20.28
C SER A 669 16.09 32.87 20.95
N ALA A 670 15.38 33.99 21.06
CA ALA A 670 15.88 35.17 21.79
C ALA A 670 16.02 34.88 23.29
N PHE A 671 15.07 34.15 23.88
CA PHE A 671 15.16 33.68 25.26
C PHE A 671 16.32 32.70 25.46
N LEU A 672 16.47 31.71 24.56
CA LEU A 672 17.54 30.71 24.65
C LEU A 672 18.95 31.32 24.64
N ASN A 673 19.12 32.48 23.98
CA ASN A 673 20.38 33.24 23.97
C ASN A 673 20.69 33.94 25.31
N THR A 674 19.70 34.13 26.18
CA THR A 674 19.91 34.70 27.53
C THR A 674 20.33 33.67 28.57
N LEU A 675 20.12 32.38 28.29
CA LEU A 675 20.50 31.29 29.18
C LEU A 675 22.02 31.09 29.18
N SER A 676 22.56 30.54 30.27
CA SER A 676 23.99 30.22 30.41
C SER A 676 24.52 29.44 29.20
N ALA A 677 25.73 29.78 28.76
CA ALA A 677 26.46 29.00 27.76
C ALA A 677 26.95 27.65 28.31
N ARG A 678 27.09 27.52 29.64
CA ARG A 678 27.36 26.25 30.31
C ARG A 678 26.05 25.53 30.58
N ARG A 679 25.46 25.00 29.52
CA ARG A 679 24.24 24.18 29.57
C ARG A 679 24.40 22.90 28.76
N THR A 680 23.75 21.84 29.22
CA THR A 680 23.60 20.58 28.47
C THR A 680 22.16 20.47 28.03
N ASP A 681 21.93 20.36 26.73
CA ASP A 681 20.59 20.25 26.13
C ASP A 681 20.32 18.77 25.80
N PHE A 682 19.30 18.22 26.45
CA PHE A 682 19.00 16.79 26.40
C PHE A 682 18.11 16.39 25.21
N LEU A 683 17.67 17.35 24.39
CA LEU A 683 16.88 17.10 23.18
C LEU A 683 17.72 17.24 21.90
N ARG A 684 19.04 17.03 22.02
CA ARG A 684 19.99 17.02 20.91
C ARG A 684 20.10 15.63 20.28
N PRO A 685 20.52 15.54 19.00
CA PRO A 685 20.70 14.26 18.30
C PRO A 685 21.60 13.25 19.03
N GLU A 686 22.60 13.72 19.79
CA GLU A 686 23.51 12.86 20.56
C GLU A 686 22.82 12.03 21.66
N TYR A 687 21.66 12.47 22.14
CA TYR A 687 20.84 11.75 23.12
C TYR A 687 19.72 10.94 22.46
N MET A 688 19.47 11.13 21.16
CA MET A 688 18.36 10.48 20.45
C MET A 688 18.70 9.02 20.15
N VAL A 689 17.77 8.12 20.50
CA VAL A 689 17.84 6.70 20.14
C VAL A 689 16.88 6.32 19.02
N PHE A 690 15.71 6.96 18.95
CA PHE A 690 14.74 6.77 17.88
C PHE A 690 14.24 8.13 17.35
N PRO A 691 14.19 8.35 16.02
CA PRO A 691 14.80 7.49 14.99
C PRO A 691 16.34 7.49 15.13
N PRO A 692 17.06 6.52 14.55
CA PRO A 692 18.52 6.55 14.58
C PRO A 692 19.02 7.78 13.82
N VAL A 693 20.03 8.45 14.36
CA VAL A 693 20.72 9.51 13.62
C VAL A 693 21.47 8.84 12.46
N ALA A 694 21.17 9.23 11.22
CA ALA A 694 21.97 8.82 10.08
C ALA A 694 23.42 9.20 10.36
N GLU A 695 24.34 8.23 10.33
CA GLU A 695 25.77 8.51 10.46
C GLU A 695 26.12 9.58 9.42
N GLN A 696 26.55 10.77 9.87
CA GLN A 696 27.18 11.71 8.96
C GLN A 696 28.33 10.95 8.27
N PRO A 697 28.43 10.98 6.93
CA PRO A 697 29.59 10.42 6.26
C PRO A 697 30.82 11.04 6.92
N ALA A 698 31.67 10.18 7.48
CA ALA A 698 32.88 10.59 8.18
C ALA A 698 33.57 11.67 7.34
N GLY A 699 33.68 12.86 7.93
CA GLY A 699 34.29 14.01 7.28
C GLY A 699 35.59 13.59 6.63
N THR A 700 35.78 14.02 5.39
CA THR A 700 37.08 14.04 4.74
C THR A 700 38.02 14.91 5.55
N ASP A 701 38.65 14.33 6.56
CA ASP A 701 39.89 14.85 7.10
C ASP A 701 40.97 14.64 6.04
N GLN A 702 41.30 15.71 5.33
CA GLN A 702 42.61 15.86 4.72
C GLN A 702 43.25 17.15 5.24
N PRO A 703 44.59 17.12 5.47
CA PRO A 703 45.34 18.23 6.07
C PRO A 703 45.38 19.51 5.23
#